data_AF-A0A7K2Z3G3-F1
#
_entry.id   AF-A0A7K2Z3G3-F1
#
_cell.length_a   1.000
_cell.length_b   1.000
_cell.length_c   1.000
_cell.angle_alpha   90.00
_cell.angle_beta   90.00
_cell.angle_gamma   90.00
#
_symmetry.space_group_name_H-M   'P 1'
#
loop_
_entity.id
_entity.type
_entity.pdbx_description
1 polymer ?
#
loop_
_entity_poly.entity_id
_entity_poly.type
_entity_poly.pdbx_seq_one_letter_code
_entity_poly.pdbx_strand_id
1 'polypeptide(L)'
;MPDHSADPSVLSTPSTSSTPSGSPVPSDPSGSFGVFGSSALLDSGAAGGLPTGGDAGGSPDVLDPVGRRSERLRPVAVCIVGAGPGGSSVLERLLANVPEVLGDRPLHVHVVDPYPPGAGRVWRRAQSPLLWANSLASDITLFTDELSTIEGPIRPGPSLAEWAHDRSTELLEGESSPELASFAAELRACGPTSFPTRPLLSAYLAWFFRATVAGAPANVRVLVHQAAVVDVTDGARRQFVHLSGRRPPLRVDAVILAQGHLDAEPTSAEREQIRFARRHGLVYIPTGYTADLDLAGLRSGEPVLVRGIGLAFVDLMVRLSHGRGGSFARDADGVLRYRPSGREPVLFAASRRGVPYRSKTGYEWSGERPPLPRFFTFEAARDAVDMWPLITKELAGAHYHRLFTAHGERTAMGWSEFSAAFEAAGSDAAVAELVGRAVPDPADRFDVALLDRPVGGRRFANAGALQEWMHEHIAADLARRHDRGYSQDLAAIHALLSVYGVVLRLQDAGHPVDVPRLLAFFSYLASGPPGPRLEELLALARAGVVRFLGEDAVITADDAAGGWRASSPTVPGLDVSARALVEARLPEPALRRTRDALLRRLAARGGVTADPAGRVSARAGDRRLVDARGDAHPSRFAVGHGVAGGAGSAGFSRPRFDAPSFRVNDALARGVLNHLRDVGPASSDRLELVTGATQ
;
A
#
# COMPACT_ATOMS: atom_id res chain seq x y z
N MET A 1 14.90 35.18 -57.85
CA MET A 1 16.04 36.07 -58.12
C MET A 1 16.78 36.28 -56.81
N PRO A 2 18.13 36.21 -56.81
CA PRO A 2 18.83 35.18 -56.04
C PRO A 2 20.01 35.67 -55.20
N ASP A 3 20.66 34.69 -54.54
CA ASP A 3 22.09 34.56 -54.19
C ASP A 3 22.72 35.32 -53.02
N HIS A 4 23.26 34.53 -52.06
CA HIS A 4 24.70 34.23 -51.85
C HIS A 4 24.89 33.59 -50.45
N SER A 5 25.21 32.30 -50.32
CA SER A 5 26.54 31.65 -50.34
C SER A 5 27.61 32.28 -49.43
N ALA A 6 28.03 31.56 -48.37
CA ALA A 6 29.45 31.24 -48.09
C ALA A 6 29.64 30.59 -46.70
N ASP A 7 30.16 29.36 -46.71
CA ASP A 7 31.05 28.78 -45.69
C ASP A 7 32.48 29.20 -46.05
N PRO A 8 33.44 29.37 -45.10
CA PRO A 8 34.37 28.26 -44.89
C PRO A 8 34.95 28.10 -43.48
N SER A 9 35.26 26.83 -43.19
CA SER A 9 36.19 26.29 -42.19
C SER A 9 37.60 26.91 -42.16
N VAL A 10 38.21 27.02 -40.97
CA VAL A 10 39.67 27.00 -40.78
C VAL A 10 40.07 26.16 -39.54
N LEU A 11 40.94 25.18 -39.79
CA LEU A 11 41.66 24.30 -38.87
C LEU A 11 42.78 25.02 -38.09
N SER A 12 43.10 24.56 -36.88
CA SER A 12 44.49 24.49 -36.35
C SER A 12 44.60 23.63 -35.07
N THR A 13 45.32 22.51 -35.20
CA THR A 13 46.11 21.77 -34.18
C THR A 13 47.61 21.94 -34.57
N PRO A 14 48.68 21.60 -33.79
CA PRO A 14 48.82 20.46 -32.84
C PRO A 14 49.87 20.60 -31.68
N SER A 15 50.21 19.45 -31.05
CA SER A 15 51.43 19.06 -30.27
C SER A 15 51.57 19.52 -28.80
N THR A 16 52.07 18.78 -27.78
CA THR A 16 52.76 17.47 -27.63
C THR A 16 52.86 17.06 -26.14
N SER A 17 52.79 15.75 -25.88
CA SER A 17 53.43 14.89 -24.83
C SER A 17 53.91 15.42 -23.46
N SER A 18 53.52 14.73 -22.37
CA SER A 18 54.45 14.02 -21.46
C SER A 18 53.73 13.29 -20.30
N THR A 19 54.08 12.03 -20.08
CA THR A 19 53.88 11.20 -18.87
C THR A 19 54.89 11.59 -17.77
N PRO A 20 54.67 11.32 -16.45
CA PRO A 20 54.97 9.99 -15.89
C PRO A 20 54.14 9.51 -14.67
N SER A 21 54.12 8.17 -14.55
CA SER A 21 54.25 7.33 -13.34
C SER A 21 53.29 7.43 -12.15
N GLY A 22 52.73 6.27 -11.76
CA GLY A 22 52.38 5.97 -10.37
C GLY A 22 51.17 5.05 -10.17
N SER A 23 51.36 3.73 -10.32
CA SER A 23 50.41 2.70 -9.81
C SER A 23 50.45 2.62 -8.27
N PRO A 24 49.46 1.98 -7.62
CA PRO A 24 49.55 0.51 -7.46
C PRO A 24 48.24 -0.26 -7.69
N VAL A 25 48.40 -1.36 -8.45
CA VAL A 25 47.93 -2.74 -8.20
C VAL A 25 46.61 -2.96 -7.44
N PRO A 26 45.60 -3.59 -8.09
CA PRO A 26 44.64 -4.47 -7.43
C PRO A 26 45.14 -5.93 -7.50
N SER A 27 45.07 -6.64 -6.37
CA SER A 27 45.29 -8.07 -6.27
C SER A 27 43.99 -8.85 -6.47
N ASP A 28 43.99 -9.77 -7.42
CA ASP A 28 43.03 -10.87 -7.65
C ASP A 28 43.89 -12.02 -8.24
N PRO A 29 43.43 -13.28 -8.44
CA PRO A 29 42.43 -14.12 -7.77
C PRO A 29 42.94 -15.58 -7.54
N SER A 30 42.11 -16.43 -6.93
CA SER A 30 42.07 -17.89 -7.19
C SER A 30 40.71 -18.39 -6.74
N GLY A 31 39.79 -18.87 -7.58
CA GLY A 31 39.81 -20.09 -8.41
C GLY A 31 38.59 -20.91 -7.94
N SER A 32 37.70 -21.50 -8.74
CA SER A 32 37.82 -22.10 -10.06
C SER A 32 36.42 -22.32 -10.65
N PHE A 33 36.34 -22.25 -11.97
CA PHE A 33 35.23 -22.72 -12.81
C PHE A 33 35.29 -24.25 -12.98
N GLY A 34 34.14 -24.87 -13.17
CA GLY A 34 34.00 -26.22 -13.70
C GLY A 34 32.67 -26.40 -14.42
N VAL A 35 32.66 -26.22 -15.74
CA VAL A 35 31.61 -26.66 -16.67
C VAL A 35 32.28 -27.59 -17.68
N PHE A 36 31.73 -28.79 -17.86
CA PHE A 36 31.72 -29.71 -19.02
C PHE A 36 31.04 -31.00 -18.48
N GLY A 37 30.16 -31.74 -19.15
CA GLY A 37 29.67 -31.79 -20.51
C GLY A 37 28.89 -33.12 -20.63
N SER A 38 27.98 -33.18 -21.60
CA SER A 38 27.06 -34.27 -21.97
C SER A 38 27.60 -35.70 -21.95
N SER A 39 26.71 -36.68 -21.70
CA SER A 39 26.51 -37.85 -22.57
C SER A 39 25.28 -38.67 -22.15
N ALA A 40 24.44 -38.98 -23.13
CA ALA A 40 23.41 -40.01 -23.10
C ALA A 40 23.98 -41.39 -23.47
N LEU A 41 23.22 -42.46 -23.18
CA LEU A 41 23.07 -43.79 -23.86
C LEU A 41 22.52 -44.78 -22.79
N LEU A 42 21.24 -45.21 -22.87
CA LEU A 42 20.75 -46.48 -23.47
C LEU A 42 21.50 -47.71 -22.89
N ASP A 43 20.87 -48.72 -22.28
CA ASP A 43 19.82 -49.60 -22.84
C ASP A 43 19.38 -50.69 -21.82
N SER A 44 18.21 -51.32 -22.08
CA SER A 44 17.71 -52.69 -21.77
C SER A 44 17.93 -53.34 -20.38
N GLY A 45 17.03 -54.13 -19.78
CA GLY A 45 15.74 -54.70 -20.17
C GLY A 45 15.33 -55.83 -19.19
N ALA A 46 14.05 -56.21 -19.29
CA ALA A 46 13.43 -57.50 -18.92
C ALA A 46 13.14 -57.90 -17.45
N ALA A 47 11.82 -57.96 -17.20
CA ALA A 47 11.02 -59.13 -16.77
C ALA A 47 11.17 -59.74 -15.36
N GLY A 48 10.03 -59.87 -14.67
CA GLY A 48 9.74 -61.04 -13.83
C GLY A 48 8.97 -60.78 -12.53
N GLY A 49 7.70 -61.24 -12.47
CA GLY A 49 7.16 -61.87 -11.27
C GLY A 49 6.25 -61.05 -10.35
N LEU A 50 4.93 -61.25 -10.48
CA LEU A 50 4.00 -61.22 -9.35
C LEU A 50 4.33 -62.38 -8.39
N PRO A 51 4.04 -62.22 -7.09
CA PRO A 51 3.03 -63.10 -6.52
C PRO A 51 2.02 -62.40 -5.61
N THR A 52 0.81 -62.93 -5.66
CA THR A 52 -0.30 -62.81 -4.72
C THR A 52 0.06 -63.40 -3.35
N GLY A 53 -0.35 -62.74 -2.27
CA GLY A 53 -0.36 -63.31 -0.92
C GLY A 53 -0.76 -62.27 0.11
N GLY A 54 -1.99 -62.36 0.63
CA GLY A 54 -2.43 -61.55 1.76
C GLY A 54 -1.81 -62.05 3.07
N ASP A 55 -1.61 -61.14 4.01
CA ASP A 55 -1.75 -61.47 5.42
C ASP A 55 -2.10 -60.24 6.24
N ALA A 56 -3.10 -60.42 7.10
CA ALA A 56 -3.51 -59.48 8.12
C ALA A 56 -2.49 -59.53 9.27
N GLY A 57 -1.83 -58.41 9.55
CA GLY A 57 -0.90 -58.30 10.67
C GLY A 57 -0.81 -56.86 11.14
N GLY A 58 -1.47 -56.54 12.26
CA GLY A 58 -1.31 -55.26 12.93
C GLY A 58 0.15 -55.02 13.30
N SER A 59 0.68 -53.84 12.95
CA SER A 59 2.01 -53.43 13.38
C SER A 59 2.04 -53.27 14.92
N PRO A 60 3.01 -53.86 15.62
CA PRO A 60 3.17 -53.62 17.04
C PRO A 60 3.83 -52.24 17.28
N ASP A 61 3.40 -51.58 18.35
CA ASP A 61 4.01 -50.38 18.93
C ASP A 61 5.54 -50.59 19.05
N VAL A 62 6.35 -49.85 18.30
CA VAL A 62 7.80 -49.79 18.50
C VAL A 62 8.08 -48.84 19.66
N LEU A 63 8.46 -49.41 20.81
CA LEU A 63 8.92 -48.68 22.00
C LEU A 63 10.42 -48.38 21.88
N ASP A 64 10.81 -47.14 22.17
CA ASP A 64 12.21 -46.71 22.35
C ASP A 64 12.78 -47.29 23.68
N PRO A 65 14.11 -47.50 23.85
CA PRO A 65 14.69 -48.30 24.93
C PRO A 65 14.60 -47.67 26.33
N VAL A 66 13.77 -46.64 26.52
CA VAL A 66 13.49 -45.98 27.80
C VAL A 66 11.98 -46.02 28.16
N GLY A 67 11.15 -46.78 27.42
CA GLY A 67 9.75 -46.99 27.80
C GLY A 67 8.87 -45.73 27.74
N ARG A 68 9.31 -44.67 27.05
CA ARG A 68 8.44 -43.54 26.68
C ARG A 68 7.79 -43.87 25.34
N ARG A 69 6.46 -43.89 25.29
CA ARG A 69 5.74 -43.76 24.02
C ARG A 69 6.28 -42.49 23.34
N SER A 70 6.79 -42.61 22.12
CA SER A 70 6.94 -41.45 21.24
C SER A 70 5.53 -40.92 21.01
N GLU A 71 5.10 -39.99 21.86
CA GLU A 71 3.87 -39.23 21.65
C GLU A 71 4.08 -38.40 20.39
N ARG A 72 3.86 -38.99 19.22
CA ARG A 72 3.86 -38.24 17.96
C ARG A 72 2.84 -37.13 18.12
N LEU A 73 3.33 -35.90 18.28
CA LEU A 73 2.49 -34.73 18.44
C LEU A 73 1.55 -34.67 17.26
N ARG A 74 0.24 -34.60 17.54
CA ARG A 74 -0.78 -34.47 16.49
C ARG A 74 -0.45 -33.27 15.61
N PRO A 75 -0.83 -33.31 14.31
CA PRO A 75 -0.82 -32.12 13.49
C PRO A 75 -1.61 -30.99 14.14
N VAL A 76 -1.03 -29.81 14.13
CA VAL A 76 -1.70 -28.55 14.50
C VAL A 76 -2.21 -27.86 13.25
N ALA A 77 -3.28 -27.08 13.38
CA ALA A 77 -3.86 -26.39 12.24
C ALA A 77 -4.13 -24.91 12.53
N VAL A 78 -3.85 -24.05 11.57
CA VAL A 78 -4.20 -22.62 11.60
C VAL A 78 -4.99 -22.25 10.36
N CYS A 79 -5.96 -21.35 10.49
CA CYS A 79 -6.70 -20.78 9.36
C CYS A 79 -6.38 -19.29 9.21
N ILE A 80 -5.90 -18.88 8.04
CA ILE A 80 -5.77 -17.49 7.63
C ILE A 80 -7.02 -17.13 6.82
N VAL A 81 -7.78 -16.14 7.30
CA VAL A 81 -8.96 -15.59 6.63
C VAL A 81 -8.54 -14.33 5.87
N GLY A 82 -8.45 -14.43 4.55
CA GLY A 82 -7.88 -13.43 3.66
C GLY A 82 -6.56 -13.93 3.06
N ALA A 83 -6.48 -13.90 1.74
CA ALA A 83 -5.33 -14.35 0.95
C ALA A 83 -4.79 -13.24 0.03
N GLY A 84 -5.14 -11.98 0.29
CA GLY A 84 -4.49 -10.82 -0.33
C GLY A 84 -3.04 -10.63 0.15
N PRO A 85 -2.42 -9.46 -0.13
CA PRO A 85 -1.02 -9.21 0.22
C PRO A 85 -0.72 -9.42 1.71
N GLY A 86 -1.57 -8.88 2.59
CA GLY A 86 -1.39 -9.03 4.04
C GLY A 86 -1.45 -10.50 4.51
N GLY A 87 -2.45 -11.26 4.07
CA GLY A 87 -2.57 -12.68 4.40
C GLY A 87 -1.42 -13.52 3.83
N SER A 88 -0.94 -13.16 2.64
CA SER A 88 0.21 -13.82 2.00
C SER A 88 1.52 -13.53 2.74
N SER A 89 1.72 -12.29 3.20
CA SER A 89 2.87 -11.94 4.05
C SER A 89 2.82 -12.64 5.41
N VAL A 90 1.64 -12.80 6.02
CA VAL A 90 1.50 -13.60 7.26
C VAL A 90 1.81 -15.06 7.01
N LEU A 91 1.31 -15.65 5.92
CA LEU A 91 1.66 -17.02 5.54
C LEU A 91 3.17 -17.16 5.40
N GLU A 92 3.81 -16.24 4.68
CA GLU A 92 5.25 -16.26 4.46
C GLU A 92 6.01 -16.22 5.80
N ARG A 93 5.65 -15.32 6.72
CA ARG A 93 6.23 -15.27 8.08
C ARG A 93 5.96 -16.53 8.91
N LEU A 94 4.77 -17.13 8.82
CA LEU A 94 4.49 -18.41 9.47
C LEU A 94 5.45 -19.49 8.96
N LEU A 95 5.57 -19.64 7.65
CA LEU A 95 6.46 -20.64 7.04
C LEU A 95 7.93 -20.38 7.38
N ALA A 96 8.35 -19.12 7.59
CA ALA A 96 9.71 -18.75 8.00
C ALA A 96 10.03 -19.21 9.42
N ASN A 97 9.06 -19.07 10.32
CA ASN A 97 9.26 -19.31 11.74
C ASN A 97 8.98 -20.75 12.19
N VAL A 98 8.34 -21.59 11.34
CA VAL A 98 8.02 -22.99 11.69
C VAL A 98 9.24 -23.80 12.15
N PRO A 99 10.38 -23.83 11.43
CA PRO A 99 11.52 -24.66 11.83
C PRO A 99 12.05 -24.33 13.22
N GLU A 100 12.08 -23.04 13.59
CA GLU A 100 12.56 -22.59 14.90
C GLU A 100 11.56 -22.83 16.03
N VAL A 101 10.26 -22.64 15.77
CA VAL A 101 9.24 -22.62 16.83
C VAL A 101 8.53 -23.96 17.02
N LEU A 102 8.24 -24.67 15.92
CA LEU A 102 7.54 -25.97 15.94
C LEU A 102 8.45 -27.17 15.66
N GLY A 103 9.67 -26.95 15.16
CA GLY A 103 10.55 -28.03 14.70
C GLY A 103 9.85 -28.92 13.68
N ASP A 104 9.90 -30.24 13.90
CA ASP A 104 9.31 -31.24 13.00
C ASP A 104 7.80 -31.47 13.22
N ARG A 105 7.17 -30.78 14.18
CA ARG A 105 5.73 -30.97 14.44
C ARG A 105 4.91 -30.62 13.18
N PRO A 106 4.05 -31.51 12.67
CA PRO A 106 3.28 -31.22 11.47
C PRO A 106 2.32 -30.04 11.63
N LEU A 107 2.28 -29.14 10.63
CA LEU A 107 1.39 -27.98 10.59
C LEU A 107 0.53 -27.98 9.33
N HIS A 108 -0.78 -27.80 9.49
CA HIS A 108 -1.70 -27.51 8.39
C HIS A 108 -2.07 -26.03 8.39
N VAL A 109 -1.81 -25.33 7.30
CA VAL A 109 -2.20 -23.93 7.10
C VAL A 109 -3.34 -23.86 6.10
N HIS A 110 -4.54 -23.54 6.58
CA HIS A 110 -5.68 -23.25 5.73
C HIS A 110 -5.64 -21.78 5.33
N VAL A 111 -5.61 -21.48 4.03
CA VAL A 111 -5.69 -20.11 3.52
C VAL A 111 -7.03 -19.97 2.79
N VAL A 112 -7.88 -19.05 3.26
CA VAL A 112 -9.27 -18.95 2.80
C VAL A 112 -9.57 -17.54 2.32
N ASP A 113 -9.96 -17.40 1.05
CA ASP A 113 -10.37 -16.12 0.47
C ASP A 113 -11.36 -16.36 -0.69
N PRO A 114 -12.39 -15.53 -0.89
CA PRO A 114 -13.26 -15.67 -2.05
C PRO A 114 -12.57 -15.36 -3.40
N TYR A 115 -11.42 -14.68 -3.37
CA TYR A 115 -10.61 -14.32 -4.54
C TYR A 115 -9.33 -15.16 -4.62
N PRO A 116 -8.69 -15.23 -5.81
CA PRO A 116 -7.40 -15.90 -5.96
C PRO A 116 -6.33 -15.36 -4.98
N PRO A 117 -5.49 -16.25 -4.42
CA PRO A 117 -4.49 -15.87 -3.42
C PRO A 117 -3.36 -15.00 -4.01
N GLY A 118 -2.64 -14.30 -3.13
CA GLY A 118 -1.67 -13.28 -3.47
C GLY A 118 -2.31 -11.90 -3.61
N ALA A 119 -3.12 -11.74 -4.66
CA ALA A 119 -3.72 -10.43 -5.00
C ALA A 119 -4.98 -10.10 -4.19
N GLY A 120 -5.79 -11.11 -3.84
CA GLY A 120 -7.07 -10.93 -3.17
C GLY A 120 -8.03 -10.01 -3.95
N ARG A 121 -9.03 -9.43 -3.26
CA ARG A 121 -10.02 -8.53 -3.88
C ARG A 121 -9.42 -7.25 -4.45
N VAL A 122 -8.56 -6.59 -3.67
CA VAL A 122 -8.12 -5.20 -3.93
C VAL A 122 -7.22 -5.11 -5.16
N TRP A 123 -6.37 -6.11 -5.36
CA TRP A 123 -5.43 -6.15 -6.49
C TRP A 123 -5.81 -7.18 -7.53
N ARG A 124 -7.04 -7.69 -7.51
CA ARG A 124 -7.51 -8.74 -8.44
C ARG A 124 -7.24 -8.36 -9.89
N ARG A 125 -6.85 -9.34 -10.70
CA ARG A 125 -6.58 -9.21 -12.14
C ARG A 125 -7.76 -8.65 -12.93
N ALA A 126 -9.00 -8.98 -12.55
CA ALA A 126 -10.22 -8.55 -13.23
C ALA A 126 -10.61 -7.07 -12.97
N GLN A 127 -9.62 -6.17 -12.91
CA GLN A 127 -9.81 -4.72 -12.85
C GLN A 127 -9.41 -4.09 -14.18
N SER A 128 -9.87 -2.85 -14.40
CA SER A 128 -9.48 -2.07 -15.57
C SER A 128 -7.95 -1.94 -15.65
N PRO A 129 -7.31 -2.22 -16.81
CA PRO A 129 -5.86 -2.06 -16.98
C PRO A 129 -5.44 -0.58 -16.90
N LEU A 130 -6.40 0.34 -17.01
CA LEU A 130 -6.18 1.76 -16.83
C LEU A 130 -5.91 2.16 -15.37
N LEU A 131 -6.09 1.28 -14.39
CA LEU A 131 -5.81 1.58 -12.99
C LEU A 131 -4.39 1.17 -12.65
N TRP A 132 -3.65 2.04 -11.98
CA TRP A 132 -2.25 1.83 -11.61
C TRP A 132 -2.10 1.59 -10.11
N ALA A 133 -0.98 0.97 -9.73
CA ALA A 133 -0.48 1.05 -8.37
C ALA A 133 -0.02 2.49 -8.08
N ASN A 134 -0.30 3.01 -6.89
CA ASN A 134 0.21 4.31 -6.45
C ASN A 134 1.62 4.19 -5.82
N SER A 135 2.42 3.22 -6.25
CA SER A 135 3.79 2.98 -5.77
C SER A 135 4.70 2.75 -6.98
N LEU A 136 5.94 3.19 -6.88
CA LEU A 136 6.95 2.86 -7.88
C LEU A 136 7.18 1.35 -7.88
N ALA A 137 7.52 0.77 -9.02
CA ALA A 137 7.82 -0.66 -9.12
C ALA A 137 8.99 -1.06 -8.18
N SER A 138 9.98 -0.19 -8.00
CA SER A 138 11.07 -0.40 -7.04
C SER A 138 10.63 -0.27 -5.57
N ASP A 139 9.52 0.42 -5.30
CA ASP A 139 8.97 0.65 -3.96
C ASP A 139 7.97 -0.45 -3.53
N ILE A 140 7.88 -1.55 -4.27
CA ILE A 140 6.95 -2.65 -3.99
C ILE A 140 7.75 -3.93 -3.75
N THR A 141 7.73 -4.40 -2.50
CA THR A 141 8.18 -5.76 -2.13
C THR A 141 7.32 -6.34 -1.00
N LEU A 142 7.25 -7.66 -0.95
CA LEU A 142 6.70 -8.42 0.17
C LEU A 142 7.78 -9.25 0.89
N PHE A 143 9.04 -9.16 0.44
CA PHE A 143 10.17 -9.85 1.02
C PHE A 143 10.86 -9.01 2.09
N THR A 144 11.36 -9.69 3.12
CA THR A 144 12.17 -9.10 4.19
C THR A 144 13.63 -9.07 3.80
N ASP A 145 14.41 -8.16 4.36
CA ASP A 145 15.84 -8.02 4.10
C ASP A 145 16.61 -7.72 5.39
N GLU A 146 17.92 -7.48 5.28
CA GLU A 146 18.81 -7.24 6.43
C GLU A 146 18.45 -6.01 7.27
N LEU A 147 17.61 -5.10 6.75
CA LEU A 147 17.13 -3.93 7.48
C LEU A 147 15.78 -4.16 8.16
N SER A 148 15.18 -5.34 8.00
CA SER A 148 13.96 -5.71 8.71
C SER A 148 14.28 -6.07 10.16
N THR A 149 13.81 -5.26 11.12
CA THR A 149 14.03 -5.52 12.55
C THR A 149 12.99 -6.52 13.06
N ILE A 150 13.23 -7.81 12.80
CA ILE A 150 12.32 -8.93 13.15
C ILE A 150 13.06 -10.05 13.89
N GLU A 151 12.32 -10.93 14.56
CA GLU A 151 12.91 -12.06 15.31
C GLU A 151 13.08 -13.29 14.43
N GLY A 152 12.13 -13.52 13.53
CA GLY A 152 12.17 -14.64 12.58
C GLY A 152 13.20 -14.46 11.46
N PRO A 153 13.47 -15.53 10.69
CA PRO A 153 14.45 -15.49 9.60
C PRO A 153 14.14 -14.45 8.53
N ILE A 154 15.20 -13.80 8.03
CA ILE A 154 15.13 -12.97 6.82
C ILE A 154 14.96 -13.88 5.60
N ARG A 155 13.95 -13.58 4.78
CA ARG A 155 13.72 -14.19 3.47
C ARG A 155 13.76 -13.11 2.37
N PRO A 156 14.92 -12.89 1.75
CA PRO A 156 15.06 -11.89 0.69
C PRO A 156 14.38 -12.36 -0.61
N GLY A 157 14.09 -11.40 -1.47
CA GLY A 157 13.52 -11.63 -2.79
C GLY A 157 13.31 -10.32 -3.54
N PRO A 158 12.94 -10.40 -4.83
CA PRO A 158 12.92 -9.24 -5.71
C PRO A 158 11.78 -8.28 -5.37
N SER A 159 12.06 -6.99 -5.54
CA SER A 159 11.05 -5.96 -5.78
C SER A 159 10.24 -6.27 -7.04
N LEU A 160 9.12 -5.57 -7.24
CA LEU A 160 8.32 -5.71 -8.46
C LEU A 160 9.14 -5.33 -9.71
N ALA A 161 10.00 -4.31 -9.62
CA ALA A 161 10.85 -3.90 -10.73
C ALA A 161 11.86 -4.99 -11.14
N GLU A 162 12.56 -5.58 -10.16
CA GLU A 162 13.51 -6.68 -10.40
C GLU A 162 12.76 -7.92 -10.94
N TRP A 163 11.62 -8.26 -10.34
CA TRP A 163 10.78 -9.34 -10.83
C TRP A 163 10.32 -9.11 -12.27
N ALA A 164 9.90 -7.90 -12.61
CA ALA A 164 9.45 -7.56 -13.96
C ALA A 164 10.59 -7.68 -14.98
N HIS A 165 11.80 -7.28 -14.59
CA HIS A 165 13.00 -7.45 -15.39
C HIS A 165 13.28 -8.93 -15.67
N ASP A 166 13.33 -9.77 -14.63
CA ASP A 166 13.59 -11.21 -14.77
C ASP A 166 12.54 -11.88 -15.68
N ARG A 167 11.25 -11.59 -15.44
CA ARG A 167 10.15 -12.13 -16.26
C ARG A 167 10.18 -11.64 -17.70
N SER A 168 10.67 -10.42 -17.94
CA SER A 168 10.88 -9.90 -19.29
C SER A 168 11.98 -10.67 -20.01
N THR A 169 13.06 -11.03 -19.32
CA THR A 169 14.16 -11.83 -19.89
C THR A 169 13.68 -13.25 -20.24
N GLU A 170 12.99 -13.93 -19.32
CA GLU A 170 12.42 -15.27 -19.55
C GLU A 170 11.44 -15.29 -20.74
N LEU A 171 10.68 -14.20 -20.95
CA LEU A 171 9.78 -14.05 -22.11
C LEU A 171 10.55 -13.98 -23.43
N LEU A 172 11.73 -13.35 -23.45
CA LEU A 172 12.58 -13.27 -24.64
C LEU A 172 13.26 -14.60 -24.97
N GLU A 173 13.54 -15.40 -23.94
CA GLU A 173 14.18 -16.72 -24.05
C GLU A 173 13.17 -17.84 -24.35
N GLY A 174 11.86 -17.54 -24.35
CA GLY A 174 10.80 -18.50 -24.65
C GLY A 174 10.42 -19.41 -23.49
N GLU A 175 10.85 -19.08 -22.27
CA GLU A 175 10.67 -19.90 -21.06
C GLU A 175 9.45 -19.52 -20.20
N SER A 176 8.76 -18.43 -20.58
CA SER A 176 7.71 -17.85 -19.76
C SER A 176 6.38 -18.61 -19.75
N SER A 177 5.60 -18.42 -18.69
CA SER A 177 4.22 -18.93 -18.63
C SER A 177 3.25 -18.16 -19.57
N PRO A 178 2.21 -18.81 -20.13
CA PRO A 178 1.16 -18.14 -20.90
C PRO A 178 0.45 -17.00 -20.14
N GLU A 179 0.50 -17.03 -18.80
CA GLU A 179 -0.07 -16.00 -17.93
C GLU A 179 0.58 -14.62 -18.17
N LEU A 180 1.88 -14.60 -18.42
CA LEU A 180 2.70 -13.38 -18.53
C LEU A 180 2.78 -12.83 -19.97
N ALA A 181 2.43 -13.64 -20.97
CA ALA A 181 2.45 -13.21 -22.37
C ALA A 181 1.59 -11.95 -22.62
N SER A 182 0.45 -11.81 -21.92
CA SER A 182 -0.41 -10.62 -22.02
C SER A 182 0.25 -9.34 -21.48
N PHE A 183 1.33 -9.47 -20.70
CA PHE A 183 2.06 -8.36 -20.10
C PHE A 183 3.41 -8.10 -20.77
N ALA A 184 3.78 -8.79 -21.86
CA ALA A 184 5.11 -8.71 -22.44
C ALA A 184 5.57 -7.27 -22.79
N ALA A 185 4.66 -6.44 -23.31
CA ALA A 185 4.96 -5.04 -23.59
C ALA A 185 5.17 -4.22 -22.30
N GLU A 186 4.32 -4.44 -21.28
CA GLU A 186 4.41 -3.73 -20.01
C GLU A 186 5.65 -4.15 -19.23
N LEU A 187 5.98 -5.45 -19.18
CA LEU A 187 7.18 -5.99 -18.53
C LEU A 187 8.46 -5.39 -19.12
N ARG A 188 8.57 -5.32 -20.46
CA ARG A 188 9.72 -4.68 -21.14
C ARG A 188 9.85 -3.20 -20.82
N ALA A 189 8.74 -2.52 -20.58
CA ALA A 189 8.70 -1.08 -20.28
C ALA A 189 8.77 -0.77 -18.78
N CYS A 190 8.63 -1.78 -17.91
CA CYS A 190 8.57 -1.61 -16.46
C CYS A 190 9.99 -1.47 -15.90
N GLY A 191 10.36 -0.24 -15.57
CA GLY A 191 11.60 0.08 -14.87
C GLY A 191 11.35 0.46 -13.40
N PRO A 192 12.42 0.75 -12.64
CA PRO A 192 12.33 1.11 -11.22
C PRO A 192 11.34 2.25 -10.93
N THR A 193 11.32 3.28 -11.77
CA THR A 193 10.48 4.47 -11.60
C THR A 193 9.09 4.36 -12.24
N SER A 194 8.74 3.20 -12.81
CA SER A 194 7.44 2.95 -13.40
C SER A 194 6.35 2.76 -12.34
N PHE A 195 5.11 3.12 -12.69
CA PHE A 195 3.92 2.80 -11.91
C PHE A 195 3.18 1.65 -12.60
N PRO A 196 3.28 0.40 -12.09
CA PRO A 196 2.72 -0.75 -12.78
C PRO A 196 1.19 -0.69 -12.80
N THR A 197 0.58 -1.28 -13.82
CA THR A 197 -0.86 -1.49 -13.83
C THR A 197 -1.25 -2.42 -12.68
N ARG A 198 -2.47 -2.26 -12.14
CA ARG A 198 -2.97 -3.18 -11.11
C ARG A 198 -2.98 -4.64 -11.57
N PRO A 199 -3.32 -4.97 -12.83
CA PRO A 199 -3.17 -6.33 -13.34
C PRO A 199 -1.73 -6.86 -13.34
N LEU A 200 -0.71 -6.07 -13.67
CA LEU A 200 0.69 -6.52 -13.58
C LEU A 200 1.09 -6.76 -12.12
N LEU A 201 0.73 -5.84 -11.22
CA LEU A 201 0.92 -6.02 -9.79
C LEU A 201 0.20 -7.27 -9.27
N SER A 202 -1.00 -7.58 -9.78
CA SER A 202 -1.70 -8.83 -9.46
C SER A 202 -0.86 -10.06 -9.80
N ALA A 203 -0.15 -10.04 -10.93
CA ALA A 203 0.69 -11.15 -11.36
C ALA A 203 1.91 -11.33 -10.44
N TYR A 204 2.56 -10.22 -10.04
CA TYR A 204 3.63 -10.25 -9.03
C TYR A 204 3.15 -10.84 -7.69
N LEU A 205 1.99 -10.41 -7.20
CA LEU A 205 1.43 -10.89 -5.92
C LEU A 205 1.03 -12.37 -5.97
N ALA A 206 0.45 -12.82 -7.07
CA ALA A 206 0.12 -14.23 -7.28
C ALA A 206 1.40 -15.09 -7.36
N TRP A 207 2.44 -14.59 -8.04
CA TRP A 207 3.75 -15.23 -8.07
C TRP A 207 4.37 -15.32 -6.68
N PHE A 208 4.36 -14.22 -5.89
CA PHE A 208 4.87 -14.21 -4.52
C PHE A 208 4.20 -15.30 -3.67
N PHE A 209 2.86 -15.38 -3.70
CA PHE A 209 2.15 -16.41 -2.97
C PHE A 209 2.57 -17.83 -3.38
N ARG A 210 2.69 -18.10 -4.69
CA ARG A 210 3.12 -19.42 -5.20
C ARG A 210 4.54 -19.75 -4.76
N ALA A 211 5.47 -18.78 -4.84
CA ALA A 211 6.85 -18.94 -4.41
C ALA A 211 6.93 -19.23 -2.90
N THR A 212 6.15 -18.50 -2.09
CA THR A 212 6.02 -18.75 -0.64
C THR A 212 5.54 -20.17 -0.34
N VAL A 213 4.51 -20.65 -1.03
CA VAL A 213 3.99 -22.02 -0.83
C VAL A 213 4.98 -23.08 -1.28
N ALA A 214 5.67 -22.86 -2.40
CA ALA A 214 6.70 -23.78 -2.90
C ALA A 214 7.90 -23.89 -1.95
N GLY A 215 8.21 -22.83 -1.20
CA GLY A 215 9.23 -22.80 -0.16
C GLY A 215 8.78 -23.26 1.23
N ALA A 216 7.60 -23.88 1.36
CA ALA A 216 7.12 -24.35 2.66
C ALA A 216 8.02 -25.49 3.23
N PRO A 217 8.26 -25.52 4.56
CA PRO A 217 8.97 -26.65 5.18
C PRO A 217 8.26 -27.98 4.94
N ALA A 218 9.02 -29.09 4.90
CA ALA A 218 8.50 -30.41 4.51
C ALA A 218 7.37 -30.94 5.42
N ASN A 219 7.34 -30.52 6.69
CA ASN A 219 6.30 -30.87 7.66
C ASN A 219 5.07 -29.93 7.62
N VAL A 220 5.01 -28.97 6.68
CA VAL A 220 3.92 -28.02 6.54
C VAL A 220 3.09 -28.32 5.30
N ARG A 221 1.77 -28.37 5.47
CA ARG A 221 0.81 -28.49 4.37
C ARG A 221 -0.02 -27.21 4.25
N VAL A 222 0.12 -26.50 3.13
CA VAL A 222 -0.73 -25.33 2.82
C VAL A 222 -1.95 -25.80 2.01
N LEU A 223 -3.14 -25.43 2.48
CA LEU A 223 -4.42 -25.81 1.90
C LEU A 223 -5.20 -24.54 1.54
N VAL A 224 -5.34 -24.26 0.25
CA VAL A 224 -6.05 -23.06 -0.24
C VAL A 224 -7.53 -23.39 -0.47
N HIS A 225 -8.42 -22.52 0.01
CA HIS A 225 -9.87 -22.64 -0.17
C HIS A 225 -10.38 -21.34 -0.79
N GLN A 226 -10.79 -21.39 -2.06
CA GLN A 226 -11.45 -20.25 -2.69
C GLN A 226 -12.92 -20.18 -2.25
N ALA A 227 -13.16 -19.63 -1.07
CA ALA A 227 -14.48 -19.53 -0.43
C ALA A 227 -14.51 -18.36 0.56
N ALA A 228 -15.72 -17.88 0.89
CA ALA A 228 -15.88 -16.91 1.97
C ALA A 228 -15.95 -17.63 3.33
N VAL A 229 -15.25 -17.12 4.34
CA VAL A 229 -15.54 -17.49 5.73
C VAL A 229 -16.76 -16.69 6.18
N VAL A 230 -17.81 -17.39 6.57
CA VAL A 230 -19.08 -16.77 6.99
C VAL A 230 -19.28 -16.79 8.49
N ASP A 231 -18.56 -17.65 9.22
CA ASP A 231 -18.61 -17.69 10.67
C ASP A 231 -17.38 -18.37 11.28
N VAL A 232 -17.08 -18.04 12.54
CA VAL A 232 -16.13 -18.76 13.39
C VAL A 232 -16.78 -18.98 14.74
N THR A 233 -16.81 -20.24 15.19
CA THR A 233 -17.43 -20.64 16.47
C THR A 233 -16.45 -21.43 17.33
N ASP A 234 -16.60 -21.32 18.65
CA ASP A 234 -15.79 -22.06 19.61
C ASP A 234 -16.22 -23.53 19.70
N GLY A 235 -15.24 -24.40 19.84
CA GLY A 235 -15.37 -25.77 20.32
C GLY A 235 -14.61 -25.94 21.63
N ALA A 236 -14.69 -27.13 22.25
CA ALA A 236 -14.06 -27.38 23.54
C ALA A 236 -12.54 -27.12 23.56
N ARG A 237 -11.84 -27.35 22.45
CA ARG A 237 -10.37 -27.16 22.32
C ARG A 237 -9.92 -26.59 20.98
N ARG A 238 -10.84 -26.32 20.06
CA ARG A 238 -10.56 -25.91 18.67
C ARG A 238 -11.58 -24.89 18.20
N GLN A 239 -11.21 -24.16 17.17
CA GLN A 239 -12.06 -23.24 16.42
C GLN A 239 -12.71 -23.97 15.25
N PHE A 240 -13.98 -23.69 14.99
CA PHE A 240 -14.70 -24.16 13.82
C PHE A 240 -14.88 -22.99 12.83
N VAL A 241 -14.26 -23.09 11.66
CA VAL A 241 -14.33 -22.07 10.60
C VAL A 241 -15.34 -22.52 9.55
N HIS A 242 -16.44 -21.78 9.43
CA HIS A 242 -17.55 -22.10 8.55
C HIS A 242 -17.35 -21.40 7.21
N LEU A 243 -17.24 -22.19 6.14
CA LEU A 243 -17.09 -21.67 4.78
C LEU A 243 -18.44 -21.63 4.07
N SER A 244 -18.64 -20.62 3.22
CA SER A 244 -19.83 -20.52 2.36
C SER A 244 -19.98 -21.77 1.49
N GLY A 245 -21.15 -22.41 1.53
CA GLY A 245 -21.48 -23.54 0.66
C GLY A 245 -20.77 -24.87 0.99
N ARG A 246 -20.09 -24.98 2.13
CA ARG A 246 -19.36 -26.21 2.51
C ARG A 246 -19.76 -26.69 3.90
N ARG A 247 -19.88 -28.02 4.04
CA ARG A 247 -19.97 -28.73 5.32
C ARG A 247 -19.10 -29.99 5.28
N PRO A 248 -18.51 -30.43 6.41
CA PRO A 248 -18.46 -29.77 7.73
C PRO A 248 -17.51 -28.55 7.77
N PRO A 249 -17.56 -27.71 8.84
CA PRO A 249 -16.59 -26.62 9.03
C PRO A 249 -15.15 -27.12 9.19
N LEU A 250 -14.18 -26.26 8.92
CA LEU A 250 -12.77 -26.56 9.20
C LEU A 250 -12.53 -26.57 10.71
N ARG A 251 -11.83 -27.58 11.24
CA ARG A 251 -11.44 -27.68 12.65
C ARG A 251 -9.98 -27.27 12.80
N VAL A 252 -9.71 -26.11 13.40
CA VAL A 252 -8.36 -25.55 13.54
C VAL A 252 -8.04 -25.16 14.98
N ASP A 253 -6.75 -25.08 15.31
CA ASP A 253 -6.25 -24.72 16.63
C ASP A 253 -6.04 -23.20 16.79
N ALA A 254 -5.93 -22.46 15.67
CA ALA A 254 -5.87 -21.00 15.65
C ALA A 254 -6.54 -20.40 14.39
N VAL A 255 -7.03 -19.16 14.49
CA VAL A 255 -7.58 -18.39 13.36
C VAL A 255 -6.94 -17.01 13.31
N ILE A 256 -6.49 -16.58 12.13
CA ILE A 256 -5.94 -15.25 11.85
C ILE A 256 -6.89 -14.54 10.90
N LEU A 257 -7.42 -13.38 11.31
CA LEU A 257 -8.21 -12.50 10.46
C LEU A 257 -7.30 -11.51 9.74
N ALA A 258 -7.16 -11.67 8.43
CA ALA A 258 -6.29 -10.88 7.55
C ALA A 258 -7.05 -10.36 6.31
N GLN A 259 -8.34 -10.06 6.48
CA GLN A 259 -9.26 -9.69 5.38
C GLN A 259 -8.93 -8.33 4.74
N GLY A 260 -8.08 -7.52 5.40
CA GLY A 260 -7.54 -6.28 4.88
C GLY A 260 -8.59 -5.17 4.76
N HIS A 261 -9.00 -4.90 3.53
CA HIS A 261 -9.76 -3.74 3.10
C HIS A 261 -11.23 -4.16 2.87
N LEU A 262 -12.13 -3.73 3.75
CA LEU A 262 -13.51 -4.21 3.83
C LEU A 262 -14.52 -3.12 3.49
N ASP A 263 -15.66 -3.51 2.92
CA ASP A 263 -16.77 -2.59 2.71
C ASP A 263 -17.50 -2.27 4.02
N ALA A 264 -18.05 -1.06 4.07
CA ALA A 264 -18.94 -0.62 5.13
C ALA A 264 -20.33 -0.27 4.55
N GLU A 265 -21.36 -0.47 5.35
CA GLU A 265 -22.68 0.09 5.12
C GLU A 265 -22.61 1.63 5.17
N PRO A 266 -23.41 2.35 4.37
CA PRO A 266 -23.40 3.81 4.33
C PRO A 266 -23.60 4.44 5.72
N THR A 267 -22.95 5.58 5.97
CA THR A 267 -23.10 6.42 7.17
C THR A 267 -24.52 6.99 7.27
N SER A 268 -24.87 7.60 8.40
CA SER A 268 -26.14 8.37 8.51
C SER A 268 -26.24 9.43 7.41
N ALA A 269 -25.18 10.21 7.22
CA ALA A 269 -25.12 11.24 6.18
C ALA A 269 -25.27 10.65 4.77
N GLU A 270 -24.57 9.56 4.44
CA GLU A 270 -24.73 8.90 3.14
C GLU A 270 -26.14 8.30 2.97
N ARG A 271 -26.75 7.74 4.02
CA ARG A 271 -28.15 7.25 3.97
C ARG A 271 -29.14 8.37 3.72
N GLU A 272 -28.90 9.58 4.23
CA GLU A 272 -29.70 10.76 3.90
C GLU A 272 -29.57 11.12 2.43
N GLN A 273 -28.36 11.14 1.88
CA GLN A 273 -28.14 11.39 0.45
C GLN A 273 -28.79 10.31 -0.43
N ILE A 274 -28.69 9.03 -0.06
CA ILE A 274 -29.37 7.93 -0.76
C ILE A 274 -30.89 8.13 -0.76
N ARG A 275 -31.48 8.49 0.39
CA ARG A 275 -32.91 8.76 0.49
C ARG A 275 -33.32 9.97 -0.36
N PHE A 276 -32.55 11.06 -0.31
CA PHE A 276 -32.78 12.24 -1.13
C PHE A 276 -32.74 11.90 -2.62
N ALA A 277 -31.70 11.17 -3.06
CA ALA A 277 -31.54 10.78 -4.44
C ALA A 277 -32.70 9.91 -4.95
N ARG A 278 -33.16 8.96 -4.14
CA ARG A 278 -34.33 8.12 -4.47
C ARG A 278 -35.62 8.92 -4.60
N ARG A 279 -35.88 9.87 -3.70
CA ARG A 279 -37.10 10.71 -3.76
C ARG A 279 -37.16 11.55 -5.03
N HIS A 280 -36.01 12.03 -5.51
CA HIS A 280 -35.92 12.97 -6.63
C HIS A 280 -35.44 12.34 -7.95
N GLY A 281 -35.26 11.02 -8.01
CA GLY A 281 -34.76 10.33 -9.20
C GLY A 281 -33.35 10.77 -9.62
N LEU A 282 -32.45 10.95 -8.65
CA LEU A 282 -31.07 11.42 -8.83
C LEU A 282 -30.06 10.29 -8.67
N VAL A 283 -28.81 10.57 -9.02
CA VAL A 283 -27.70 9.61 -8.90
C VAL A 283 -26.81 9.99 -7.73
N TYR A 284 -26.78 9.15 -6.69
CA TYR A 284 -25.82 9.29 -5.60
C TYR A 284 -24.95 8.05 -5.50
N ILE A 285 -23.64 8.24 -5.55
CA ILE A 285 -22.64 7.17 -5.42
C ILE A 285 -21.91 7.36 -4.09
N PRO A 286 -22.15 6.50 -3.08
CA PRO A 286 -21.54 6.61 -1.76
C PRO A 286 -20.05 6.20 -1.78
N THR A 287 -19.38 6.29 -0.63
CA THR A 287 -17.99 5.83 -0.50
C THR A 287 -17.86 4.34 -0.86
N GLY A 288 -16.76 3.99 -1.52
CA GLY A 288 -16.49 2.63 -1.98
C GLY A 288 -15.18 2.50 -2.73
N TYR A 289 -14.77 1.26 -3.02
CA TYR A 289 -13.61 0.99 -3.87
C TYR A 289 -13.91 1.43 -5.30
N THR A 290 -13.18 2.42 -5.82
CA THR A 290 -13.48 3.03 -7.14
C THR A 290 -13.55 2.01 -8.28
N ALA A 291 -12.77 0.92 -8.20
CA ALA A 291 -12.80 -0.15 -9.19
C ALA A 291 -14.11 -0.97 -9.18
N ASP A 292 -14.89 -0.90 -8.09
CA ASP A 292 -16.11 -1.66 -7.84
C ASP A 292 -17.37 -0.77 -7.94
N LEU A 293 -17.21 0.55 -8.07
CA LEU A 293 -18.33 1.49 -8.16
C LEU A 293 -19.07 1.33 -9.49
N ASP A 294 -20.41 1.28 -9.43
CA ASP A 294 -21.25 1.43 -10.61
C ASP A 294 -21.33 2.91 -11.01
N LEU A 295 -20.74 3.23 -12.15
CA LEU A 295 -20.67 4.59 -12.69
C LEU A 295 -21.61 4.80 -13.89
N ALA A 296 -22.45 3.81 -14.23
CA ALA A 296 -23.32 3.85 -15.42
C ALA A 296 -24.36 4.97 -15.35
N GLY A 297 -24.82 5.32 -14.14
CA GLY A 297 -25.77 6.41 -13.91
C GLY A 297 -25.23 7.80 -14.22
N LEU A 298 -23.91 7.98 -14.31
CA LEU A 298 -23.31 9.29 -14.61
C LEU A 298 -23.35 9.54 -16.12
N ARG A 299 -24.24 10.41 -16.58
CA ARG A 299 -24.49 10.62 -18.01
C ARG A 299 -23.47 11.56 -18.66
N SER A 300 -23.34 11.46 -19.98
CA SER A 300 -22.45 12.31 -20.75
C SER A 300 -22.87 13.79 -20.67
N GLY A 301 -21.91 14.70 -20.56
CA GLY A 301 -22.10 16.15 -20.53
C GLY A 301 -22.80 16.69 -19.28
N GLU A 302 -23.40 15.83 -18.45
CA GLU A 302 -24.10 16.28 -17.24
C GLU A 302 -23.10 16.70 -16.14
N PRO A 303 -23.41 17.76 -15.37
CA PRO A 303 -22.67 18.12 -14.17
C PRO A 303 -22.74 17.01 -13.11
N VAL A 304 -21.58 16.66 -12.57
CA VAL A 304 -21.44 15.73 -11.44
C VAL A 304 -20.65 16.41 -10.34
N LEU A 305 -21.26 16.58 -9.17
CA LEU A 305 -20.53 17.04 -7.99
C LEU A 305 -19.71 15.89 -7.42
N VAL A 306 -18.46 16.16 -7.08
CA VAL A 306 -17.54 15.14 -6.55
C VAL A 306 -16.93 15.63 -5.24
N ARG A 307 -17.10 14.84 -4.17
CA ARG A 307 -16.43 15.09 -2.88
C ARG A 307 -15.14 14.29 -2.78
N GLY A 308 -14.02 15.01 -2.71
CA GLY A 308 -12.68 14.45 -2.58
C GLY A 308 -11.92 14.47 -3.90
N ILE A 309 -10.66 14.91 -3.84
CA ILE A 309 -9.70 14.95 -4.96
C ILE A 309 -8.36 14.29 -4.59
N GLY A 310 -8.44 13.24 -3.76
CA GLY A 310 -7.32 12.36 -3.43
C GLY A 310 -7.18 11.22 -4.44
N LEU A 311 -6.50 10.14 -4.05
CA LEU A 311 -6.21 9.01 -4.96
C LEU A 311 -7.46 8.33 -5.55
N ALA A 312 -8.54 8.18 -4.77
CA ALA A 312 -9.79 7.60 -5.28
C ALA A 312 -10.42 8.43 -6.41
N PHE A 313 -10.19 9.75 -6.42
CA PHE A 313 -10.62 10.63 -7.50
C PHE A 313 -9.81 10.43 -8.78
N VAL A 314 -8.52 10.11 -8.66
CA VAL A 314 -7.66 9.80 -9.81
C VAL A 314 -8.18 8.57 -10.55
N ASP A 315 -8.54 7.51 -9.82
CA ASP A 315 -9.19 6.34 -10.42
C ASP A 315 -10.54 6.72 -11.06
N LEU A 316 -11.33 7.56 -10.39
CA LEU A 316 -12.66 7.97 -10.86
C LEU A 316 -12.54 8.75 -12.18
N MET A 317 -11.66 9.75 -12.25
CA MET A 317 -11.47 10.55 -13.45
C MET A 317 -11.00 9.68 -14.61
N VAL A 318 -10.10 8.70 -14.37
CA VAL A 318 -9.61 7.79 -15.43
C VAL A 318 -10.74 6.92 -15.96
N ARG A 319 -11.58 6.38 -15.07
CA ARG A 319 -12.76 5.57 -15.45
C ARG A 319 -13.79 6.37 -16.24
N LEU A 320 -13.95 7.66 -15.92
CA LEU A 320 -14.94 8.55 -16.55
C LEU A 320 -14.41 9.32 -17.77
N SER A 321 -13.11 9.29 -18.02
CA SER A 321 -12.46 9.93 -19.17
C SER A 321 -11.96 8.88 -20.17
N HIS A 322 -10.75 8.36 -19.97
CA HIS A 322 -10.15 7.36 -20.84
C HIS A 322 -10.94 6.05 -20.85
N GLY A 323 -11.50 5.64 -19.71
CA GLY A 323 -12.43 4.50 -19.61
C GLY A 323 -13.74 4.69 -20.40
N ARG A 324 -14.05 5.93 -20.80
CA ARG A 324 -15.15 6.28 -21.71
C ARG A 324 -14.67 6.61 -23.12
N GLY A 325 -13.44 6.27 -23.48
CA GLY A 325 -12.91 6.35 -24.84
C GLY A 325 -12.27 7.68 -25.22
N GLY A 326 -12.14 8.63 -24.29
CA GLY A 326 -11.29 9.80 -24.55
C GLY A 326 -9.81 9.41 -24.60
N SER A 327 -8.98 10.27 -25.18
CA SER A 327 -7.57 9.97 -25.44
C SER A 327 -6.67 11.14 -25.09
N PHE A 328 -5.45 10.83 -24.66
CA PHE A 328 -4.41 11.83 -24.42
C PHE A 328 -3.39 11.81 -25.58
N ALA A 329 -2.94 12.99 -25.99
CA ALA A 329 -1.88 13.15 -26.98
C ALA A 329 -1.03 14.37 -26.62
N ARG A 330 0.29 14.27 -26.78
CA ARG A 330 1.18 15.44 -26.70
C ARG A 330 1.08 16.24 -27.99
N ASP A 331 1.06 17.57 -27.88
CA ASP A 331 1.19 18.46 -29.04
C ASP A 331 2.66 18.68 -29.42
N ALA A 332 2.91 19.57 -30.38
CA ALA A 332 4.25 19.89 -30.87
C ALA A 332 5.17 20.48 -29.79
N ASP A 333 4.61 21.14 -28.78
CA ASP A 333 5.34 21.74 -27.66
C ASP A 333 5.53 20.75 -26.50
N GLY A 334 5.11 19.49 -26.69
CA GLY A 334 5.17 18.44 -25.68
C GLY A 334 4.08 18.53 -24.62
N VAL A 335 3.11 19.45 -24.73
CA VAL A 335 2.03 19.61 -23.76
C VAL A 335 1.01 18.50 -23.94
N LEU A 336 0.70 17.77 -22.86
CA LEU A 336 -0.35 16.75 -22.88
C LEU A 336 -1.73 17.40 -23.03
N ARG A 337 -2.45 17.01 -24.09
CA ARG A 337 -3.82 17.44 -24.37
C ARG A 337 -4.78 16.26 -24.30
N TYR A 338 -5.94 16.48 -23.72
CA TYR A 338 -7.02 15.51 -23.70
C TYR A 338 -8.01 15.78 -24.83
N ARG A 339 -8.41 14.73 -25.54
CA ARG A 339 -9.47 14.73 -26.56
C ARG A 339 -10.68 13.98 -25.99
N PRO A 340 -11.78 14.68 -25.65
CA PRO A 340 -13.00 14.05 -25.17
C PRO A 340 -13.61 13.14 -26.23
N SER A 341 -14.22 12.03 -25.79
CA SER A 341 -15.05 11.18 -26.65
C SER A 341 -16.49 11.67 -26.79
N GLY A 342 -16.92 12.60 -25.94
CA GLY A 342 -18.31 13.02 -25.83
C GLY A 342 -19.16 12.07 -25.00
N ARG A 343 -18.54 11.17 -24.22
CA ARG A 343 -19.22 10.26 -23.26
C ARG A 343 -18.92 10.62 -21.80
N GLU A 344 -18.00 11.55 -21.57
CA GLU A 344 -17.57 12.01 -20.26
C GLU A 344 -18.65 12.88 -19.60
N PRO A 345 -18.88 12.76 -18.27
CA PRO A 345 -19.57 13.79 -17.51
C PRO A 345 -18.66 15.00 -17.28
N VAL A 346 -19.21 16.12 -16.79
CA VAL A 346 -18.41 17.26 -16.30
C VAL A 346 -18.27 17.16 -14.78
N LEU A 347 -17.05 16.90 -14.30
CA LEU A 347 -16.76 16.69 -12.89
C LEU A 347 -16.48 18.03 -12.19
N PHE A 348 -17.31 18.41 -11.23
CA PHE A 348 -17.11 19.55 -10.36
C PHE A 348 -16.57 19.08 -9.01
N ALA A 349 -15.25 19.19 -8.85
CA ALA A 349 -14.51 18.53 -7.79
C ALA A 349 -14.28 19.47 -6.59
N ALA A 350 -14.74 19.04 -5.42
CA ALA A 350 -14.62 19.73 -4.14
C ALA A 350 -13.62 19.03 -3.22
N SER A 351 -12.88 19.83 -2.45
CA SER A 351 -12.02 19.31 -1.38
C SER A 351 -11.81 20.36 -0.30
N ARG A 352 -11.41 19.91 0.89
CA ARG A 352 -11.10 20.82 2.00
C ARG A 352 -9.95 21.78 1.65
N ARG A 353 -8.88 21.28 1.01
CA ARG A 353 -7.70 22.09 0.62
C ARG A 353 -7.89 22.87 -0.67
N GLY A 354 -8.96 22.62 -1.41
CA GLY A 354 -9.23 23.20 -2.73
C GLY A 354 -8.37 22.68 -3.88
N VAL A 355 -7.25 22.01 -3.62
CA VAL A 355 -6.31 21.50 -4.64
C VAL A 355 -6.17 19.97 -4.62
N PRO A 356 -5.81 19.31 -5.75
CA PRO A 356 -5.46 17.89 -5.77
C PRO A 356 -4.21 17.61 -4.93
N TYR A 357 -3.95 16.34 -4.62
CA TYR A 357 -2.70 15.95 -3.95
C TYR A 357 -1.48 16.25 -4.84
N ARG A 358 -0.34 16.52 -4.20
CA ARG A 358 0.94 16.80 -4.87
C ARG A 358 1.42 15.56 -5.63
N SER A 359 2.03 15.74 -6.79
CA SER A 359 2.62 14.60 -7.51
C SER A 359 3.73 13.93 -6.71
N LYS A 360 3.92 12.64 -6.94
CA LYS A 360 5.16 11.96 -6.53
C LYS A 360 6.38 12.60 -7.20
N THR A 361 7.52 12.57 -6.52
CA THR A 361 8.78 13.05 -7.10
C THR A 361 9.19 12.20 -8.29
N GLY A 362 9.66 12.85 -9.35
CA GLY A 362 10.22 12.21 -10.54
C GLY A 362 11.70 11.84 -10.43
N TYR A 363 12.31 12.00 -9.25
CA TYR A 363 13.74 11.81 -9.04
C TYR A 363 14.03 10.98 -7.80
N GLU A 364 15.18 10.30 -7.85
CA GLU A 364 15.71 9.45 -6.78
C GLU A 364 16.59 10.25 -5.82
N TRP A 365 16.85 9.66 -4.65
CA TRP A 365 17.77 10.23 -3.67
C TRP A 365 19.23 10.12 -4.14
N SER A 366 20.02 11.17 -3.94
CA SER A 366 21.48 11.15 -4.12
C SER A 366 22.17 11.97 -3.02
N GLY A 367 23.41 11.62 -2.68
CA GLY A 367 24.19 12.34 -1.67
C GLY A 367 23.81 12.04 -0.21
N GLU A 368 24.32 12.87 0.71
CA GLU A 368 24.13 12.73 2.15
C GLU A 368 22.65 12.72 2.54
N ARG A 369 22.25 11.83 3.45
CA ARG A 369 20.90 11.76 4.03
C ARG A 369 20.80 12.63 5.28
N PRO A 370 19.67 13.33 5.50
CA PRO A 370 19.45 14.00 6.77
C PRO A 370 19.47 12.97 7.91
N PRO A 371 20.07 13.29 9.07
CA PRO A 371 19.99 12.44 10.24
C PRO A 371 18.55 12.47 10.77
N LEU A 372 17.83 11.35 10.66
CA LEU A 372 16.43 11.23 11.06
C LEU A 372 16.22 10.05 12.02
N PRO A 373 15.37 10.18 13.06
CA PRO A 373 14.76 11.42 13.53
C PRO A 373 15.77 12.31 14.28
N ARG A 374 15.67 13.64 14.16
CA ARG A 374 16.53 14.58 14.92
C ARG A 374 15.78 15.36 16.00
N PHE A 375 14.65 15.95 15.65
CA PHE A 375 13.81 16.79 16.49
C PHE A 375 12.55 16.05 16.97
N PHE A 376 11.99 15.17 16.14
CA PHE A 376 10.84 14.33 16.49
C PHE A 376 11.29 12.94 16.96
N THR A 377 12.11 12.87 18.01
CA THR A 377 12.50 11.58 18.63
C THR A 377 11.34 10.98 19.44
N PHE A 378 11.45 9.70 19.79
CA PHE A 378 10.42 9.04 20.62
C PHE A 378 10.29 9.75 21.98
N GLU A 379 11.40 10.06 22.61
CA GLU A 379 11.48 10.72 23.91
C GLU A 379 10.87 12.11 23.86
N ALA A 380 11.27 12.93 22.88
CA ALA A 380 10.75 14.29 22.72
C ALA A 380 9.25 14.30 22.41
N ALA A 381 8.80 13.41 21.52
CA ALA A 381 7.39 13.33 21.14
C ALA A 381 6.51 12.81 22.29
N ARG A 382 7.00 11.82 23.07
CA ARG A 382 6.30 11.27 24.24
C ARG A 382 5.97 12.34 25.28
N ASP A 383 6.89 13.27 25.50
CA ASP A 383 6.76 14.32 26.52
C ASP A 383 6.09 15.61 25.99
N ALA A 384 5.79 15.66 24.69
CA ALA A 384 5.18 16.82 24.06
C ALA A 384 3.66 16.90 24.31
N VAL A 385 3.18 18.08 24.71
CA VAL A 385 1.73 18.37 24.80
C VAL A 385 1.11 18.52 23.41
N ASP A 386 1.80 19.22 22.51
CA ASP A 386 1.48 19.28 21.09
C ASP A 386 2.69 18.81 20.29
N MET A 387 2.49 17.76 19.51
CA MET A 387 3.51 17.15 18.66
C MET A 387 3.76 17.96 17.37
N TRP A 388 2.80 18.79 16.93
CA TRP A 388 2.86 19.46 15.64
C TRP A 388 4.11 20.34 15.46
N PRO A 389 4.53 21.19 16.43
CA PRO A 389 5.76 21.96 16.29
C PRO A 389 7.02 21.12 16.12
N LEU A 390 7.11 19.96 16.79
CA LEU A 390 8.24 19.04 16.62
C LEU A 390 8.21 18.37 15.23
N ILE A 391 7.02 18.00 14.74
CA ILE A 391 6.83 17.47 13.39
C ILE A 391 7.27 18.49 12.34
N THR A 392 6.82 19.74 12.44
CA THR A 392 7.20 20.77 11.47
C THR A 392 8.69 21.10 11.54
N LYS A 393 9.30 21.10 12.73
CA LYS A 393 10.75 21.27 12.92
C LYS A 393 11.54 20.12 12.32
N GLU A 394 11.07 18.87 12.43
CA GLU A 394 11.68 17.70 11.78
C GLU A 394 11.70 17.83 10.25
N LEU A 395 10.55 18.17 9.66
CA LEU A 395 10.43 18.34 8.21
C LEU A 395 11.27 19.51 7.69
N ALA A 396 11.20 20.67 8.37
CA ALA A 396 11.99 21.84 8.03
C ALA A 396 13.49 21.57 8.16
N GLY A 397 13.91 20.88 9.22
CA GLY A 397 15.30 20.49 9.45
C GLY A 397 15.85 19.61 8.33
N ALA A 398 15.08 18.62 7.87
CA ALA A 398 15.46 17.77 6.74
C ALA A 398 15.48 18.52 5.40
N HIS A 399 14.50 19.41 5.19
CA HIS A 399 14.45 20.29 4.02
C HIS A 399 15.71 21.16 3.94
N TYR A 400 16.06 21.85 5.03
CA TYR A 400 17.24 22.72 5.05
C TYR A 400 18.55 21.93 5.06
N HIS A 401 18.64 20.79 5.74
CA HIS A 401 19.81 19.90 5.61
C HIS A 401 20.08 19.60 4.14
N ARG A 402 19.03 19.22 3.38
CA ARG A 402 19.19 18.94 1.96
C ARG A 402 19.53 20.17 1.13
N LEU A 403 18.89 21.31 1.39
CA LEU A 403 19.20 22.56 0.68
C LEU A 403 20.67 22.94 0.86
N PHE A 404 21.18 22.96 2.08
CA PHE A 404 22.56 23.39 2.36
C PHE A 404 23.62 22.38 1.91
N THR A 405 23.35 21.08 1.98
CA THR A 405 24.34 20.04 1.62
C THR A 405 24.40 19.76 0.11
N ALA A 406 23.30 19.98 -0.61
CA ALA A 406 23.23 19.67 -2.05
C ALA A 406 23.13 20.90 -2.95
N HIS A 407 22.70 22.04 -2.42
CA HIS A 407 22.48 23.29 -3.16
C HIS A 407 23.00 24.48 -2.35
N GLY A 408 24.18 24.32 -1.73
CA GLY A 408 24.76 25.33 -0.84
C GLY A 408 25.02 26.68 -1.51
N GLU A 409 25.17 26.70 -2.84
CA GLU A 409 25.26 27.91 -3.67
C GLU A 409 23.99 28.78 -3.61
N ARG A 410 22.85 28.23 -3.17
CA ARG A 410 21.59 28.95 -2.97
C ARG A 410 21.40 29.46 -1.54
N THR A 411 22.43 29.35 -0.70
CA THR A 411 22.41 29.75 0.71
C THR A 411 23.44 30.84 0.99
N ALA A 412 23.18 31.66 2.02
CA ALA A 412 24.00 32.82 2.36
C ALA A 412 24.92 32.59 3.58
N MET A 413 24.92 31.39 4.17
CA MET A 413 25.77 31.00 5.30
C MET A 413 26.09 29.50 5.24
N GLY A 414 27.03 29.05 6.08
CA GLY A 414 27.41 27.63 6.13
C GLY A 414 26.39 26.76 6.88
N TRP A 415 26.30 25.48 6.51
CA TRP A 415 25.40 24.50 7.16
C TRP A 415 25.62 24.41 8.68
N SER A 416 26.86 24.39 9.15
CA SER A 416 27.17 24.26 10.58
C SER A 416 26.62 25.43 11.39
N GLU A 417 26.76 26.65 10.86
CA GLU A 417 26.21 27.87 11.48
C GLU A 417 24.67 27.83 11.48
N PHE A 418 24.06 27.54 10.32
CA PHE A 418 22.61 27.46 10.21
C PHE A 418 22.01 26.38 11.11
N SER A 419 22.58 25.18 11.12
CA SER A 419 22.09 24.03 11.89
C SER A 419 22.11 24.29 13.39
N ALA A 420 23.17 24.91 13.91
CA ALA A 420 23.26 25.30 15.31
C ALA A 420 22.24 26.38 15.68
N ALA A 421 22.10 27.41 14.83
CA ALA A 421 21.13 28.48 15.05
C ALA A 421 19.67 27.98 14.95
N PHE A 422 19.38 27.07 14.01
CA PHE A 422 18.06 26.48 13.81
C PHE A 422 17.65 25.57 14.98
N GLU A 423 18.61 24.83 15.53
CA GLU A 423 18.37 24.01 16.72
C GLU A 423 18.04 24.89 17.94
N ALA A 424 18.82 25.95 18.16
CA ALA A 424 18.68 26.90 19.27
C ALA A 424 17.46 27.84 19.15
N ALA A 425 16.87 27.97 17.96
CA ALA A 425 15.70 28.84 17.76
C ALA A 425 14.49 28.33 18.57
N GLY A 426 14.09 29.13 19.57
CA GLY A 426 13.01 28.83 20.50
C GLY A 426 11.62 29.34 20.08
N SER A 427 11.50 30.01 18.92
CA SER A 427 10.22 30.53 18.43
C SER A 427 10.17 30.56 16.89
N ASP A 428 8.94 30.54 16.34
CA ASP A 428 8.72 30.64 14.89
C ASP A 428 9.28 31.93 14.30
N ALA A 429 9.25 33.04 15.05
CA ALA A 429 9.82 34.32 14.62
C ALA A 429 11.34 34.25 14.49
N ALA A 430 12.02 33.61 15.45
CA ALA A 430 13.48 33.41 15.39
C ALA A 430 13.87 32.49 14.22
N VAL A 431 13.07 31.45 13.94
CA VAL A 431 13.25 30.59 12.77
C VAL A 431 13.07 31.40 11.47
N ALA A 432 12.02 32.21 11.36
CA ALA A 432 11.75 33.03 10.17
C ALA A 432 12.87 34.05 9.90
N GLU A 433 13.40 34.71 10.94
CA GLU A 433 14.53 35.64 10.81
C GLU A 433 15.82 34.93 10.37
N LEU A 434 16.12 33.77 10.95
CA LEU A 434 17.26 32.94 10.54
C LEU A 434 17.14 32.53 9.07
N VAL A 435 15.99 31.96 8.68
CA VAL A 435 15.72 31.51 7.31
C VAL A 435 15.78 32.68 6.34
N GLY A 436 15.24 33.85 6.70
CA GLY A 436 15.28 35.04 5.85
C GLY A 436 16.69 35.54 5.55
N ARG A 437 17.61 35.41 6.51
CA ARG A 437 19.04 35.73 6.32
C ARG A 437 19.80 34.65 5.57
N ALA A 438 19.45 33.38 5.78
CA ALA A 438 20.22 32.23 5.29
C ALA A 438 19.79 31.72 3.91
N VAL A 439 18.52 31.91 3.54
CA VAL A 439 17.91 31.39 2.31
C VAL A 439 17.30 32.57 1.51
N PRO A 440 18.06 33.18 0.59
CA PRO A 440 17.64 34.38 -0.13
C PRO A 440 16.37 34.18 -0.97
N ASP A 441 16.28 33.06 -1.69
CA ASP A 441 15.12 32.75 -2.54
C ASP A 441 13.94 32.23 -1.71
N PRO A 442 12.77 32.91 -1.71
CA PRO A 442 11.57 32.41 -1.06
C PRO A 442 11.12 31.01 -1.54
N ALA A 443 11.41 30.61 -2.78
CA ALA A 443 11.05 29.30 -3.31
C ALA A 443 11.81 28.13 -2.64
N ASP A 444 12.91 28.43 -1.94
CA ASP A 444 13.69 27.47 -1.17
C ASP A 444 13.32 27.43 0.31
N ARG A 445 12.43 28.30 0.76
CA ARG A 445 12.03 28.33 2.17
C ARG A 445 10.96 27.28 2.43
N PHE A 446 11.06 26.64 3.59
CA PHE A 446 10.05 25.70 4.05
C PHE A 446 8.91 26.46 4.75
N ASP A 447 7.76 26.54 4.09
CA ASP A 447 6.53 27.14 4.64
C ASP A 447 5.46 26.05 4.83
N VAL A 448 5.33 25.56 6.06
CA VAL A 448 4.37 24.51 6.39
C VAL A 448 2.92 24.96 6.24
N ALA A 449 2.63 26.25 6.47
CA ALA A 449 1.27 26.77 6.38
C ALA A 449 0.80 26.79 4.91
N LEU A 450 1.67 27.25 4.01
CA LEU A 450 1.41 27.22 2.57
C LEU A 450 1.38 25.79 2.02
N LEU A 451 2.23 24.90 2.54
CA LEU A 451 2.17 23.48 2.18
C LEU A 451 0.85 22.85 2.61
N ASP A 452 0.36 23.09 3.84
CA ASP A 452 -0.90 22.48 4.29
C ASP A 452 -2.13 23.10 3.62
N ARG A 453 -2.14 24.41 3.37
CA ARG A 453 -3.27 25.15 2.76
C ARG A 453 -2.81 26.04 1.59
N PRO A 454 -2.63 25.47 0.38
CA PRO A 454 -2.05 26.19 -0.76
C PRO A 454 -2.92 27.30 -1.35
N VAL A 455 -4.25 27.20 -1.20
CA VAL A 455 -5.16 28.28 -1.58
C VAL A 455 -4.96 29.49 -0.67
N GLY A 456 -4.54 29.28 0.58
CA GLY A 456 -4.11 30.35 1.49
C GLY A 456 -5.18 31.41 1.75
N GLY A 457 -6.46 31.03 1.76
CA GLY A 457 -7.57 31.96 1.95
C GLY A 457 -7.82 32.92 0.77
N ARG A 458 -7.21 32.69 -0.40
CA ARG A 458 -7.46 33.47 -1.62
C ARG A 458 -8.94 33.44 -2.00
N ARG A 459 -9.42 34.57 -2.52
CA ARG A 459 -10.73 34.70 -3.16
C ARG A 459 -10.53 35.04 -4.63
N PHE A 460 -11.28 34.39 -5.50
CA PHE A 460 -11.26 34.63 -6.94
C PHE A 460 -12.53 35.34 -7.39
N ALA A 461 -12.39 36.20 -8.39
CA ALA A 461 -13.49 37.02 -8.90
C ALA A 461 -14.61 36.18 -9.53
N ASN A 462 -14.27 35.03 -10.13
CA ASN A 462 -15.22 34.13 -10.76
C ASN A 462 -14.62 32.71 -10.90
N ALA A 463 -15.42 31.76 -11.40
CA ALA A 463 -15.00 30.38 -11.58
C ALA A 463 -13.83 30.21 -12.56
N GLY A 464 -13.74 31.06 -13.59
CA GLY A 464 -12.66 31.02 -14.59
C GLY A 464 -11.30 31.35 -13.98
N ALA A 465 -11.23 32.43 -13.20
CA ALA A 465 -10.02 32.84 -12.48
C ALA A 465 -9.52 31.74 -11.52
N LEU A 466 -10.44 31.00 -10.87
CA LEU A 466 -10.06 29.83 -10.07
C LEU A 466 -9.47 28.71 -10.94
N GLN A 467 -10.05 28.42 -12.12
CA GLN A 467 -9.51 27.37 -13.00
C GLN A 467 -8.12 27.75 -13.51
N GLU A 468 -7.90 29.00 -13.92
CA GLU A 468 -6.59 29.51 -14.38
C GLU A 468 -5.52 29.32 -13.29
N TRP A 469 -5.80 29.79 -12.07
CA TRP A 469 -4.89 29.60 -10.94
C TRP A 469 -4.64 28.12 -10.63
N MET A 470 -5.66 27.28 -10.71
CA MET A 470 -5.50 25.85 -10.47
C MET A 470 -4.61 25.18 -11.53
N HIS A 471 -4.76 25.57 -12.80
CA HIS A 471 -3.90 25.08 -13.88
C HIS A 471 -2.45 25.45 -13.64
N GLU A 472 -2.18 26.69 -13.23
CA GLU A 472 -0.84 27.16 -12.87
C GLU A 472 -0.29 26.42 -11.65
N HIS A 473 -1.12 26.24 -10.61
CA HIS A 473 -0.73 25.52 -9.39
C HIS A 473 -0.30 24.08 -9.69
N ILE A 474 -1.09 23.35 -10.48
CA ILE A 474 -0.79 21.96 -10.86
C ILE A 474 0.45 21.91 -11.77
N ALA A 475 0.59 22.84 -12.72
CA ALA A 475 1.76 22.90 -13.59
C ALA A 475 3.06 23.20 -12.81
N ALA A 476 2.99 24.13 -11.84
CA ALA A 476 4.12 24.46 -10.97
C ALA A 476 4.50 23.29 -10.05
N ASP A 477 3.53 22.53 -9.53
CA ASP A 477 3.80 21.28 -8.80
C ASP A 477 4.52 20.28 -9.69
N LEU A 478 4.01 19.99 -10.89
CA LEU A 478 4.62 19.04 -11.82
C LEU A 478 6.06 19.42 -12.15
N ALA A 479 6.30 20.69 -12.48
CA ALA A 479 7.64 21.20 -12.77
C ALA A 479 8.59 21.01 -11.57
N ARG A 480 8.20 21.48 -10.39
CA ARG A 480 9.04 21.40 -9.18
C ARG A 480 9.32 19.96 -8.77
N ARG A 481 8.30 19.09 -8.78
CA ARG A 481 8.38 17.70 -8.30
C ARG A 481 9.15 16.79 -9.24
N HIS A 482 9.46 17.25 -10.45
CA HIS A 482 10.27 16.51 -11.42
C HIS A 482 11.61 17.21 -11.72
N ASP A 483 11.97 18.24 -10.94
CA ASP A 483 13.26 18.93 -11.00
C ASP A 483 14.12 18.59 -9.77
N ARG A 484 15.29 17.99 -10.01
CA ARG A 484 16.25 17.63 -8.96
C ARG A 484 16.82 18.84 -8.21
N GLY A 485 16.74 20.04 -8.80
CA GLY A 485 17.04 21.31 -8.14
C GLY A 485 16.19 21.56 -6.89
N TYR A 486 15.05 20.88 -6.74
CA TYR A 486 14.17 20.96 -5.57
C TYR A 486 14.17 19.68 -4.72
N SER A 487 15.29 18.97 -4.69
CA SER A 487 15.46 17.71 -3.93
C SER A 487 15.15 17.80 -2.42
N GLN A 488 15.13 18.99 -1.83
CA GLN A 488 14.68 19.24 -0.47
C GLN A 488 13.21 18.81 -0.22
N ASP A 489 12.37 18.81 -1.25
CA ASP A 489 11.00 18.31 -1.14
C ASP A 489 10.97 16.79 -0.86
N LEU A 490 11.93 16.02 -1.38
CA LEU A 490 12.07 14.59 -1.09
C LEU A 490 12.61 14.37 0.33
N ALA A 491 13.48 15.26 0.81
CA ALA A 491 13.99 15.21 2.19
C ALA A 491 12.86 15.42 3.21
N ALA A 492 11.95 16.38 2.96
CA ALA A 492 10.76 16.58 3.78
C ALA A 492 9.84 15.34 3.78
N ILE A 493 9.71 14.63 2.65
CA ILE A 493 8.94 13.38 2.58
C ILE A 493 9.60 12.26 3.41
N HIS A 494 10.93 12.12 3.34
CA HIS A 494 11.67 11.15 4.16
C HIS A 494 11.54 11.45 5.66
N ALA A 495 11.64 12.72 6.04
CA ALA A 495 11.39 13.17 7.41
C ALA A 495 9.97 12.83 7.86
N LEU A 496 8.98 13.04 6.99
CA LEU A 496 7.59 12.70 7.30
C LEU A 496 7.36 11.19 7.46
N LEU A 497 8.06 10.35 6.70
CA LEU A 497 8.07 8.89 6.90
C LEU A 497 8.73 8.51 8.24
N SER A 498 9.82 9.18 8.62
CA SER A 498 10.47 9.02 9.93
C SER A 498 9.52 9.38 11.08
N VAL A 499 8.83 10.53 10.99
CA VAL A 499 7.78 10.96 11.93
C VAL A 499 6.71 9.88 12.07
N TYR A 500 6.24 9.31 10.95
CA TYR A 500 5.24 8.25 11.00
C TYR A 500 5.74 7.01 11.72
N GLY A 501 7.02 6.64 11.53
CA GLY A 501 7.66 5.56 12.28
C GLY A 501 7.69 5.79 13.79
N VAL A 502 7.96 7.02 14.23
CA VAL A 502 7.92 7.40 15.66
C VAL A 502 6.48 7.37 16.20
N VAL A 503 5.51 7.88 15.44
CA VAL A 503 4.08 7.84 15.82
C VAL A 503 3.61 6.40 16.01
N LEU A 504 3.96 5.48 15.10
CA LEU A 504 3.59 4.07 15.24
C LEU A 504 4.17 3.45 16.53
N ARG A 505 5.43 3.77 16.88
CA ARG A 505 6.02 3.31 18.15
C ARG A 505 5.31 3.89 19.37
N LEU A 506 4.93 5.17 19.34
CA LEU A 506 4.15 5.80 20.42
C LEU A 506 2.81 5.12 20.62
N GLN A 507 2.11 4.81 19.52
CA GLN A 507 0.83 4.10 19.56
C GLN A 507 0.98 2.69 20.13
N ASP A 508 2.02 1.95 19.72
CA ASP A 508 2.30 0.61 20.26
C ASP A 508 2.64 0.66 21.76
N ALA A 509 3.25 1.75 22.23
CA ALA A 509 3.52 2.02 23.65
C ALA A 509 2.30 2.60 24.42
N GLY A 510 1.15 2.78 23.77
CA GLY A 510 -0.08 3.27 24.41
C GLY A 510 -0.15 4.79 24.60
N HIS A 511 0.72 5.56 23.97
CA HIS A 511 0.66 7.02 23.99
C HIS A 511 -0.38 7.56 22.99
N PRO A 512 -1.23 8.53 23.40
CA PRO A 512 -2.21 9.12 22.51
C PRO A 512 -1.52 10.00 21.44
N VAL A 513 -1.99 9.90 20.20
CA VAL A 513 -1.48 10.71 19.07
C VAL A 513 -2.65 11.17 18.20
N ASP A 514 -2.69 12.45 17.80
CA ASP A 514 -3.60 12.97 16.77
C ASP A 514 -3.17 12.51 15.37
N VAL A 515 -3.56 11.29 15.04
CA VAL A 515 -3.28 10.68 13.72
C VAL A 515 -4.08 11.33 12.57
N PRO A 516 -5.36 11.74 12.72
CA PRO A 516 -6.12 12.33 11.63
C PRO A 516 -5.46 13.53 10.94
N ARG A 517 -4.94 14.50 11.72
CA ARG A 517 -4.27 15.68 11.14
C ARG A 517 -3.01 15.29 10.37
N LEU A 518 -2.14 14.49 11.00
CA LEU A 518 -0.90 14.02 10.39
C LEU A 518 -1.16 13.20 9.12
N LEU A 519 -2.12 12.27 9.16
CA LEU A 519 -2.47 11.44 8.01
C LEU A 519 -3.03 12.27 6.85
N ALA A 520 -3.85 13.29 7.15
CA ALA A 520 -4.37 14.19 6.13
C ALA A 520 -3.26 15.03 5.47
N PHE A 521 -2.24 15.43 6.22
CA PHE A 521 -1.06 16.14 5.71
C PHE A 521 -0.15 15.20 4.90
N PHE A 522 0.16 14.01 5.44
CA PHE A 522 0.90 12.95 4.76
C PHE A 522 0.29 12.56 3.42
N SER A 523 -1.03 12.33 3.41
CA SER A 523 -1.73 11.92 2.19
C SER A 523 -1.59 12.97 1.09
N TYR A 524 -1.68 14.26 1.45
CA TYR A 524 -1.57 15.37 0.52
C TYR A 524 -0.14 15.58 -0.01
N LEU A 525 0.87 15.55 0.87
CA LEU A 525 2.25 15.88 0.52
C LEU A 525 3.03 14.70 -0.09
N ALA A 526 2.87 13.50 0.47
CA ALA A 526 3.73 12.34 0.18
C ALA A 526 3.00 11.21 -0.56
N SER A 527 1.68 11.11 -0.44
CA SER A 527 0.88 10.01 -0.99
C SER A 527 0.05 10.40 -2.22
N GLY A 528 0.38 11.49 -2.90
CA GLY A 528 -0.34 11.89 -4.10
C GLY A 528 -0.05 11.02 -5.33
N PRO A 529 -0.67 11.35 -6.47
CA PRO A 529 -0.64 10.53 -7.66
C PRO A 529 0.74 10.48 -8.34
N PRO A 530 0.96 9.50 -9.24
CA PRO A 530 2.06 9.55 -10.20
C PRO A 530 2.08 10.87 -10.97
N GLY A 531 3.27 11.40 -11.27
CA GLY A 531 3.42 12.61 -12.11
C GLY A 531 2.57 12.57 -13.39
N PRO A 532 2.62 11.49 -14.19
CA PRO A 532 1.79 11.39 -15.39
C PRO A 532 0.27 11.46 -15.12
N ARG A 533 -0.21 10.98 -13.95
CA ARG A 533 -1.63 11.09 -13.59
C ARG A 533 -2.04 12.50 -13.19
N LEU A 534 -1.14 13.25 -12.56
CA LEU A 534 -1.40 14.66 -12.29
C LEU A 534 -1.36 15.49 -13.59
N GLU A 535 -0.49 15.14 -14.53
CA GLU A 535 -0.48 15.74 -15.88
C GLU A 535 -1.77 15.43 -16.65
N GLU A 536 -2.28 14.20 -16.59
CA GLU A 536 -3.59 13.84 -17.15
C GLU A 536 -4.73 14.64 -16.51
N LEU A 537 -4.71 14.85 -15.18
CA LEU A 537 -5.70 15.70 -14.50
C LEU A 537 -5.64 17.14 -15.02
N LEU A 538 -4.43 17.71 -15.20
CA LEU A 538 -4.26 19.04 -15.78
C LEU A 538 -4.82 19.11 -17.20
N ALA A 539 -4.58 18.10 -18.03
CA ALA A 539 -5.11 18.03 -19.39
C ALA A 539 -6.65 17.94 -19.41
N LEU A 540 -7.24 17.16 -18.51
CA LEU A 540 -8.70 17.05 -18.34
C LEU A 540 -9.32 18.37 -17.84
N ALA A 541 -8.63 19.07 -16.93
CA ALA A 541 -9.06 20.36 -16.43
C ALA A 541 -9.06 21.43 -17.54
N ARG A 542 -7.98 21.49 -18.33
CA ARG A 542 -7.89 22.38 -19.50
C ARG A 542 -8.94 22.08 -20.57
N ALA A 543 -9.33 20.81 -20.73
CA ALA A 543 -10.41 20.39 -21.62
C ALA A 543 -11.82 20.67 -21.05
N GLY A 544 -11.93 21.16 -19.81
CA GLY A 544 -13.20 21.48 -19.15
C GLY A 544 -13.98 20.26 -18.65
N VAL A 545 -13.39 19.05 -18.71
CA VAL A 545 -13.99 17.80 -18.20
C VAL A 545 -13.93 17.75 -16.68
N VAL A 546 -12.88 18.30 -16.10
CA VAL A 546 -12.76 18.51 -14.65
C VAL A 546 -12.76 20.00 -14.36
N ARG A 547 -13.54 20.42 -13.37
CA ARG A 547 -13.61 21.79 -12.86
C ARG A 547 -13.47 21.78 -11.35
N PHE A 548 -12.68 22.68 -10.81
CA PHE A 548 -12.42 22.75 -9.37
C PHE A 548 -13.36 23.75 -8.70
N LEU A 549 -13.82 23.41 -7.50
CA LEU A 549 -14.71 24.25 -6.70
C LEU A 549 -13.97 25.09 -5.65
N GLY A 550 -12.65 24.93 -5.52
CA GLY A 550 -11.85 25.66 -4.55
C GLY A 550 -11.95 25.09 -3.14
N GLU A 551 -11.42 25.85 -2.18
CA GLU A 551 -11.23 25.45 -0.78
C GLU A 551 -12.56 25.41 -0.03
N ASP A 552 -12.73 24.39 0.82
CA ASP A 552 -13.87 24.23 1.72
C ASP A 552 -15.25 24.40 1.03
N ALA A 553 -15.35 23.97 -0.24
CA ALA A 553 -16.60 23.98 -0.98
C ALA A 553 -17.65 23.10 -0.27
N VAL A 554 -18.86 23.65 -0.13
CA VAL A 554 -19.98 23.02 0.55
C VAL A 554 -20.96 22.51 -0.49
N ILE A 555 -21.38 21.25 -0.35
CA ILE A 555 -22.42 20.65 -1.20
C ILE A 555 -23.63 20.34 -0.32
N THR A 556 -24.79 20.90 -0.66
CA THR A 556 -26.05 20.70 0.05
C THR A 556 -27.10 20.08 -0.87
N ALA A 557 -28.04 19.34 -0.29
CA ALA A 557 -29.24 18.91 -1.00
C ALA A 557 -30.23 20.08 -1.09
N ASP A 558 -30.84 20.27 -2.25
CA ASP A 558 -31.81 21.32 -2.55
C ASP A 558 -33.13 20.66 -2.97
N ASP A 559 -34.05 20.49 -2.00
CA ASP A 559 -35.36 19.85 -2.26
C ASP A 559 -36.23 20.67 -3.21
N ALA A 560 -36.07 22.00 -3.27
CA ALA A 560 -36.86 22.86 -4.15
C ALA A 560 -36.41 22.74 -5.61
N ALA A 561 -35.09 22.71 -5.84
CA ALA A 561 -34.52 22.51 -7.18
C ALA A 561 -34.49 21.03 -7.62
N GLY A 562 -34.70 20.09 -6.70
CA GLY A 562 -34.64 18.66 -6.97
C GLY A 562 -33.23 18.19 -7.35
N GLY A 563 -32.21 18.65 -6.64
CA GLY A 563 -30.81 18.38 -6.96
C GLY A 563 -29.85 18.67 -5.81
N TRP A 564 -28.55 18.58 -6.07
CA TRP A 564 -27.52 19.10 -5.15
C TRP A 564 -26.98 20.41 -5.65
N ARG A 565 -26.62 21.29 -4.72
CA ARG A 565 -26.02 22.58 -4.99
C ARG A 565 -24.66 22.67 -4.31
N ALA A 566 -23.66 23.19 -5.01
CA ALA A 566 -22.35 23.48 -4.48
C ALA A 566 -22.09 24.98 -4.43
N SER A 567 -21.53 25.44 -3.32
CA SER A 567 -21.02 26.80 -3.12
C SER A 567 -19.60 26.76 -2.57
N SER A 568 -18.85 27.84 -2.75
CA SER A 568 -17.46 27.91 -2.32
C SER A 568 -17.12 29.27 -1.73
N PRO A 569 -16.48 29.34 -0.54
CA PRO A 569 -15.97 30.60 -0.01
C PRO A 569 -14.83 31.19 -0.86
N THR A 570 -14.13 30.35 -1.61
CA THR A 570 -13.03 30.75 -2.52
C THR A 570 -13.54 31.51 -3.73
N VAL A 571 -14.79 31.32 -4.14
CA VAL A 571 -15.42 32.02 -5.27
C VAL A 571 -16.79 32.53 -4.84
N PRO A 572 -16.88 33.75 -4.27
CA PRO A 572 -18.15 34.33 -3.85
C PRO A 572 -19.17 34.33 -5.01
N GLY A 573 -20.39 33.85 -4.73
CA GLY A 573 -21.45 33.74 -5.72
C GLY A 573 -21.34 32.51 -6.66
N LEU A 574 -20.33 31.66 -6.50
CA LEU A 574 -20.29 30.37 -7.20
C LEU A 574 -21.47 29.51 -6.77
N ASP A 575 -22.19 29.02 -7.77
CA ASP A 575 -23.38 28.22 -7.59
C ASP A 575 -23.46 27.16 -8.70
N VAL A 576 -23.20 25.91 -8.33
CA VAL A 576 -23.22 24.77 -9.27
C VAL A 576 -24.27 23.78 -8.83
N SER A 577 -25.28 23.57 -9.69
CA SER A 577 -26.31 22.56 -9.46
C SER A 577 -26.04 21.30 -10.26
N ALA A 578 -26.29 20.14 -9.66
CA ALA A 578 -26.10 18.84 -10.31
C ALA A 578 -27.16 17.83 -9.88
N ARG A 579 -27.45 16.90 -10.79
CA ARG A 579 -28.33 15.74 -10.54
C ARG A 579 -27.57 14.49 -10.10
N ALA A 580 -26.25 14.61 -10.00
CA ALA A 580 -25.37 13.53 -9.61
C ALA A 580 -24.34 14.00 -8.56
N LEU A 581 -24.13 13.18 -7.54
CA LEU A 581 -23.13 13.39 -6.51
C LEU A 581 -22.35 12.10 -6.24
N VAL A 582 -21.02 12.21 -6.23
CA VAL A 582 -20.10 11.08 -6.01
C VAL A 582 -19.20 11.35 -4.82
N GLU A 583 -19.12 10.38 -3.91
CA GLU A 583 -18.11 10.33 -2.85
C GLU A 583 -16.83 9.66 -3.39
N ALA A 584 -15.86 10.45 -3.88
CA ALA A 584 -14.59 9.94 -4.38
C ALA A 584 -13.61 9.63 -3.23
N ARG A 585 -14.03 8.76 -2.31
CA ARG A 585 -13.31 8.39 -1.09
C ARG A 585 -13.59 6.93 -0.75
N LEU A 586 -12.62 6.29 -0.08
CA LEU A 586 -12.81 4.96 0.49
C LEU A 586 -13.64 5.05 1.77
N PRO A 587 -14.43 4.00 2.10
CA PRO A 587 -15.08 3.91 3.39
C PRO A 587 -14.02 3.76 4.49
N GLU A 588 -14.24 4.44 5.62
CA GLU A 588 -13.41 4.22 6.82
C GLU A 588 -13.70 2.84 7.42
N PRO A 589 -12.69 2.19 8.04
CA PRO A 589 -12.92 0.98 8.83
C PRO A 589 -14.03 1.19 9.87
N ALA A 590 -15.06 0.36 9.82
CA ALA A 590 -16.21 0.49 10.71
C ALA A 590 -16.81 -0.88 11.04
N LEU A 591 -16.33 -1.53 12.10
CA LEU A 591 -16.81 -2.84 12.55
C LEU A 591 -18.34 -2.85 12.75
N ARG A 592 -18.90 -1.80 13.36
CA ARG A 592 -20.36 -1.66 13.59
C ARG A 592 -21.18 -1.59 12.31
N ARG A 593 -20.57 -1.19 11.20
CA ARG A 593 -21.21 -1.04 9.88
C ARG A 593 -20.64 -2.02 8.86
N THR A 594 -19.87 -3.03 9.26
CA THR A 594 -19.19 -3.89 8.29
C THR A 594 -20.16 -4.71 7.44
N ARG A 595 -19.85 -4.84 6.15
CA ARG A 595 -20.55 -5.78 5.24
C ARG A 595 -19.98 -7.19 5.28
N ASP A 596 -18.88 -7.39 6.01
CA ASP A 596 -18.30 -8.71 6.18
C ASP A 596 -19.16 -9.60 7.09
N ALA A 597 -19.54 -10.79 6.59
CA ALA A 597 -20.44 -11.69 7.31
C ALA A 597 -19.81 -12.26 8.59
N LEU A 598 -18.52 -12.59 8.54
CA LEU A 598 -17.77 -13.14 9.67
C LEU A 598 -17.69 -12.11 10.80
N LEU A 599 -17.19 -10.91 10.52
CA LEU A 599 -17.05 -9.87 11.54
C LEU A 599 -18.40 -9.44 12.12
N ARG A 600 -19.46 -9.37 11.31
CA ARG A 600 -20.80 -9.05 11.79
C ARG A 600 -21.31 -10.09 12.80
N ARG A 601 -21.12 -11.38 12.51
CA ARG A 601 -21.57 -12.47 13.41
C ARG A 601 -20.72 -12.54 14.68
N LEU A 602 -19.41 -12.35 14.58
CA LEU A 602 -18.54 -12.27 15.74
C LEU A 602 -18.93 -11.09 16.64
N ALA A 603 -19.14 -9.91 16.07
CA ALA A 603 -19.53 -8.71 16.82
C ALA A 603 -20.92 -8.88 17.48
N ALA A 604 -21.88 -9.49 16.78
CA ALA A 604 -23.22 -9.77 17.32
C ALA A 604 -23.20 -10.69 18.54
N ARG A 605 -22.22 -11.59 18.65
CA ARG A 605 -22.01 -12.47 19.81
C ARG A 605 -21.04 -11.90 20.85
N GLY A 606 -20.56 -10.67 20.65
CA GLY A 606 -19.56 -10.05 21.51
C GLY A 606 -18.16 -10.66 21.42
N GLY A 607 -17.87 -11.47 20.38
CA GLY A 607 -16.57 -12.13 20.19
C GLY A 607 -15.48 -11.23 19.57
N VAL A 608 -15.82 -9.98 19.25
CA VAL A 608 -14.90 -8.94 18.80
C VAL A 608 -15.49 -7.56 19.12
N THR A 609 -14.64 -6.61 19.50
CA THR A 609 -15.00 -5.20 19.71
C THR A 609 -14.27 -4.25 18.76
N ALA A 610 -14.67 -2.99 18.75
CA ALA A 610 -14.03 -1.93 17.96
C ALA A 610 -13.22 -0.98 18.82
N ASP A 611 -12.15 -0.41 18.26
CA ASP A 611 -11.44 0.71 18.85
C ASP A 611 -12.23 2.03 18.61
N PRO A 612 -11.81 3.16 19.20
CA PRO A 612 -12.48 4.46 18.99
C PRO A 612 -12.55 4.90 17.52
N ALA A 613 -11.65 4.41 16.66
CA ALA A 613 -11.63 4.69 15.22
C ALA A 613 -12.50 3.71 14.41
N GLY A 614 -13.23 2.79 15.06
CA GLY A 614 -14.11 1.83 14.39
C GLY A 614 -13.40 0.60 13.82
N ARG A 615 -12.09 0.44 14.05
CA ARG A 615 -11.30 -0.73 13.62
C ARG A 615 -11.52 -1.90 14.58
N VAL A 616 -11.29 -3.12 14.11
CA VAL A 616 -11.29 -4.32 14.96
C VAL A 616 -10.21 -4.19 16.04
N SER A 617 -10.59 -4.35 17.31
CA SER A 617 -9.65 -4.31 18.42
C SER A 617 -8.82 -5.59 18.49
N ALA A 618 -7.51 -5.41 18.62
CA ALA A 618 -6.56 -6.48 18.86
C ALA A 618 -5.55 -6.03 19.93
N ARG A 619 -5.10 -6.97 20.76
CA ARG A 619 -4.08 -6.72 21.78
C ARG A 619 -2.75 -6.32 21.12
N ALA A 620 -2.10 -5.30 21.64
CA ALA A 620 -0.76 -4.91 21.20
C ALA A 620 0.25 -6.05 21.39
N GLY A 621 1.27 -6.12 20.54
CA GLY A 621 2.22 -7.24 20.51
C GLY A 621 1.67 -8.43 19.74
N ASP A 622 0.95 -9.34 20.40
CA ASP A 622 0.58 -10.64 19.82
C ASP A 622 -0.70 -10.65 18.98
N ARG A 623 -1.39 -9.51 18.88
CA ARG A 623 -2.51 -9.28 17.96
C ARG A 623 -3.72 -10.20 18.17
N ARG A 624 -3.93 -10.69 19.39
CA ARG A 624 -5.16 -11.44 19.75
C ARG A 624 -6.39 -10.55 19.65
N LEU A 625 -7.49 -11.08 19.10
CA LEU A 625 -8.76 -10.38 19.06
C LEU A 625 -9.24 -10.04 20.48
N VAL A 626 -9.76 -8.83 20.67
CA VAL A 626 -10.35 -8.40 21.93
C VAL A 626 -11.86 -8.50 21.83
N ASP A 627 -12.49 -9.17 22.79
CA ASP A 627 -13.94 -9.37 22.84
C ASP A 627 -14.68 -8.19 23.48
N ALA A 628 -16.00 -8.28 23.63
CA ALA A 628 -16.83 -7.22 24.22
C ALA A 628 -16.61 -7.03 25.73
N ARG A 629 -15.98 -7.98 26.43
CA ARG A 629 -15.60 -7.90 27.85
C ARG A 629 -14.22 -7.27 28.04
N GLY A 630 -13.47 -7.08 26.94
CA GLY A 630 -12.10 -6.61 26.97
C GLY A 630 -11.07 -7.74 27.06
N ASP A 631 -11.50 -9.00 26.98
CA ASP A 631 -10.63 -10.16 27.10
C ASP A 631 -10.01 -10.51 25.74
N ALA A 632 -8.72 -10.85 25.76
CA ALA A 632 -8.01 -11.32 24.57
C ALA A 632 -8.36 -12.78 24.28
N HIS A 633 -8.80 -13.07 23.05
CA HIS A 633 -9.21 -14.41 22.67
C HIS A 633 -8.02 -15.39 22.63
N PRO A 634 -8.15 -16.60 23.21
CA PRO A 634 -7.04 -17.54 23.35
C PRO A 634 -6.60 -18.20 22.04
N SER A 635 -7.35 -18.08 20.94
CA SER A 635 -6.99 -18.73 19.66
C SER A 635 -7.39 -17.94 18.41
N ARG A 636 -7.70 -16.66 18.55
CA ARG A 636 -8.10 -15.79 17.42
C ARG A 636 -7.24 -14.54 17.40
N PHE A 637 -6.73 -14.22 16.23
CA PHE A 637 -5.79 -13.13 15.99
C PHE A 637 -6.29 -12.28 14.83
N ALA A 638 -5.85 -11.03 14.73
CA ALA A 638 -6.22 -10.16 13.61
C ALA A 638 -5.11 -9.20 13.21
N VAL A 639 -5.01 -8.93 11.92
CA VAL A 639 -4.03 -8.00 11.34
C VAL A 639 -4.58 -7.34 10.08
N GLY A 640 -3.99 -6.19 9.72
CA GLY A 640 -4.31 -5.44 8.50
C GLY A 640 -4.96 -4.09 8.78
N HIS A 641 -5.24 -3.35 7.72
CA HIS A 641 -5.70 -1.96 7.78
C HIS A 641 -6.95 -1.75 8.66
N GLY A 642 -7.90 -2.68 8.63
CA GLY A 642 -9.12 -2.63 9.44
C GLY A 642 -8.95 -3.00 10.92
N VAL A 643 -7.72 -3.22 11.40
CA VAL A 643 -7.41 -3.67 12.77
C VAL A 643 -6.63 -2.57 13.51
N ALA A 644 -6.90 -2.41 14.80
CA ALA A 644 -6.18 -1.47 15.66
C ALA A 644 -4.67 -1.74 15.65
N GLY A 645 -3.86 -0.68 15.48
CA GLY A 645 -2.41 -0.78 15.26
C GLY A 645 -1.99 -1.28 13.87
N GLY A 646 -2.93 -1.53 12.96
CA GLY A 646 -2.66 -1.98 11.58
C GLY A 646 -2.46 -0.85 10.56
N ALA A 647 -2.38 0.42 10.99
CA ALA A 647 -2.28 1.57 10.08
C ALA A 647 -1.06 1.49 9.16
N GLY A 648 0.08 1.01 9.67
CA GLY A 648 1.30 0.75 8.88
C GLY A 648 1.24 -0.46 7.94
N SER A 649 0.10 -1.18 7.89
CA SER A 649 -0.10 -2.36 7.03
C SER A 649 -0.96 -2.09 5.79
N ALA A 650 -1.28 -0.82 5.50
CA ALA A 650 -2.18 -0.43 4.42
C ALA A 650 -1.51 -0.35 3.03
N GLY A 651 -0.19 -0.19 2.98
CA GLY A 651 0.61 -0.07 1.76
C GLY A 651 1.66 -1.17 1.61
N PHE A 652 2.27 -1.25 0.43
CA PHE A 652 3.44 -2.11 0.21
C PHE A 652 4.68 -1.55 0.88
N SER A 653 5.58 -2.45 1.27
CA SER A 653 6.91 -2.10 1.77
C SER A 653 7.86 -1.85 0.60
N ARG A 654 8.93 -1.11 0.89
CA ARG A 654 10.03 -0.88 -0.04
C ARG A 654 11.20 -1.80 0.33
N PRO A 655 12.04 -2.20 -0.62
CA PRO A 655 13.32 -2.83 -0.31
C PRO A 655 14.16 -1.93 0.60
N ARG A 656 14.94 -2.55 1.48
CA ARG A 656 15.88 -1.90 2.40
C ARG A 656 15.18 -0.87 3.29
N PHE A 657 14.01 -1.22 3.79
CA PHE A 657 13.23 -0.40 4.70
C PHE A 657 12.69 -1.25 5.84
N ASP A 658 12.93 -0.81 7.07
CA ASP A 658 12.43 -1.49 8.28
C ASP A 658 10.91 -1.31 8.42
N ALA A 659 10.16 -2.10 7.65
CA ALA A 659 8.74 -1.92 7.46
C ALA A 659 7.94 -2.34 8.71
N PRO A 660 7.04 -1.48 9.23
CA PRO A 660 6.16 -1.83 10.35
C PRO A 660 5.32 -3.09 10.09
N SER A 661 4.85 -3.29 8.85
CA SER A 661 4.07 -4.46 8.45
C SER A 661 4.86 -5.77 8.63
N PHE A 662 6.15 -5.80 8.33
CA PHE A 662 7.00 -6.99 8.50
C PHE A 662 7.17 -7.33 9.97
N ARG A 663 7.42 -6.34 10.83
CA ARG A 663 7.49 -6.54 12.29
C ARG A 663 6.20 -7.07 12.87
N VAL A 664 5.07 -6.49 12.46
CA VAL A 664 3.75 -6.94 12.93
C VAL A 664 3.44 -8.36 12.48
N ASN A 665 3.73 -8.70 11.21
CA ASN A 665 3.47 -10.03 10.67
C ASN A 665 4.37 -11.09 11.31
N ASP A 666 5.64 -10.78 11.58
CA ASP A 666 6.59 -11.69 12.22
C ASP A 666 6.20 -11.96 13.68
N ALA A 667 5.95 -10.91 14.46
CA ALA A 667 5.49 -11.03 15.85
C ALA A 667 4.17 -11.81 15.96
N LEU A 668 3.22 -11.56 15.06
CA LEU A 668 1.98 -12.34 14.95
C LEU A 668 2.27 -13.81 14.63
N ALA A 669 3.10 -14.08 13.62
CA ALA A 669 3.42 -15.45 13.21
C ALA A 669 4.05 -16.25 14.37
N ARG A 670 5.04 -15.67 15.06
CA ARG A 670 5.66 -16.31 16.23
C ARG A 670 4.68 -16.47 17.39
N GLY A 671 3.83 -15.48 17.67
CA GLY A 671 2.78 -15.57 18.68
C GLY A 671 1.79 -16.71 18.40
N VAL A 672 1.38 -16.88 17.15
CA VAL A 672 0.52 -17.98 16.71
C VAL A 672 1.25 -19.33 16.83
N LEU A 673 2.50 -19.43 16.37
CA LEU A 673 3.25 -20.69 16.43
C LEU A 673 3.56 -21.11 17.88
N ASN A 674 3.88 -20.16 18.77
CA ASN A 674 4.04 -20.43 20.21
C ASN A 674 2.72 -20.95 20.81
N HIS A 675 1.58 -20.32 20.48
CA HIS A 675 0.27 -20.84 20.87
C HIS A 675 0.06 -22.28 20.39
N LEU A 676 0.39 -22.58 19.13
CA LEU A 676 0.26 -23.93 18.56
C LEU A 676 1.22 -24.95 19.18
N ARG A 677 2.42 -24.54 19.59
CA ARG A 677 3.38 -25.40 20.29
C ARG A 677 2.78 -25.92 21.59
N ASP A 678 2.09 -25.05 22.32
CA ASP A 678 1.53 -25.34 23.64
C ASP A 678 0.19 -26.11 23.57
N VAL A 679 -0.36 -26.30 22.38
CA VAL A 679 -1.53 -27.16 22.16
C VAL A 679 -1.15 -28.61 22.46
N GLY A 680 -1.62 -29.14 23.60
CA GLY A 680 -1.31 -30.48 24.07
C GLY A 680 -1.71 -31.62 23.12
N PRO A 681 -1.19 -32.84 23.36
CA PRO A 681 -1.59 -34.04 22.61
C PRO A 681 -3.11 -34.24 22.73
N ALA A 682 -3.76 -34.69 21.66
CA ALA A 682 -5.18 -35.00 21.71
C ALA A 682 -5.39 -36.16 22.68
N SER A 683 -5.72 -35.87 23.94
CA SER A 683 -6.33 -36.84 24.83
C SER A 683 -7.71 -37.19 24.25
N SER A 684 -7.75 -38.23 23.41
CA SER A 684 -8.93 -38.87 22.83
C SER A 684 -10.11 -37.95 22.49
N ASP A 685 -10.32 -37.65 21.20
CA ASP A 685 -11.68 -37.62 20.66
C ASP A 685 -12.23 -39.05 20.92
N ARG A 686 -12.74 -39.32 22.13
CA ARG A 686 -13.48 -40.54 22.42
C ARG A 686 -14.65 -40.50 21.45
N LEU A 687 -14.72 -41.52 20.60
CA LEU A 687 -15.94 -41.89 19.91
C LEU A 687 -17.07 -41.82 20.94
N GLU A 688 -17.98 -40.86 20.80
CA GLU A 688 -19.37 -41.11 21.12
C GLU A 688 -19.85 -42.15 20.10
N LEU A 689 -19.51 -43.41 20.38
CA LEU A 689 -20.29 -44.54 19.92
C LEU A 689 -21.66 -44.37 20.57
N VAL A 690 -22.55 -43.70 19.86
CA VAL A 690 -23.99 -43.85 20.05
C VAL A 690 -24.29 -45.30 19.71
N THR A 691 -24.16 -46.16 20.72
CA THR A 691 -24.72 -47.51 20.72
C THR A 691 -26.19 -47.36 21.04
N GLY A 692 -26.98 -47.01 20.03
CA GLY A 692 -28.42 -47.24 20.05
C GLY A 692 -28.70 -48.64 19.50
N ALA A 693 -28.67 -49.66 20.36
CA ALA A 693 -29.55 -50.82 20.19
C ALA A 693 -30.99 -50.31 20.45
N THR A 694 -32.05 -50.67 19.74
CA THR A 694 -32.56 -52.03 19.49
C THR A 694 -33.73 -51.92 18.51
N GLN A 695 -33.86 -52.93 17.62
CA GLN A 695 -35.02 -53.38 16.82
C GLN A 695 -35.73 -52.40 15.87
#